data_AF-A0A679JSV3-F1
#
_entry.id   AF-A0A679JSV3-F1
#
_cell.length_a   1.000
_cell.length_b   1.000
_cell.length_c   1.000
_cell.angle_alpha   90.00
_cell.angle_beta   90.00
_cell.angle_gamma   90.00
#
_symmetry.space_group_name_H-M   'P 1'
#
loop_
_entity.id
_entity.type
_entity.pdbx_description
1 polymer ?
#
loop_
_entity_poly.entity_id
_entity_poly.type
_entity_poly.pdbx_seq_one_letter_code
_entity_poly.pdbx_strand_id
1 'polypeptide(L)'
;MSFKVQVGPAQIAIHQGQTVFVTRPDGQVKSPGNHGLYFRDTRLISTWAIYVNGEKWDLLNGGAVASNAARIHATNPSFMTEDGPIAARTLGLLIGRHIEGGMHEDIYVSNSGLGAVRFNLEIATRADFADIFEVKANAVVRRGSITTTWSPQRQMVHDSYRNKDFHREIIVRADAGDGEHAVYANGRLTFEIALKPGEVWHRCLYYEFIDGKERVLAPRGCIDTSGEERHSQKISEWQTTVLKIVTSNEEFYRNFNQGVLDMAALRLPLKGTSGMVFVPAAGLPWFLALFGRDTLIASLQTMIVYPEFAEGTLDVLAQYQAHERDDYRDAEPGKILHELRYGELAHFRQIPHTPYYGTADATPLYLVALHAAWRATGDADLIERLLPTAEACLDWIDKYGDRDGDGFQEYQTRSPAGYENMGWKDAGNSIVYPDGALVDGPKALCELQGYVYDAWLRMAEIYEAFDNKRRAGALRRKAAHLFEKFNEDFWDEESGFYALALDGAKKKVLTVASNVGHCLWSGIIAPERADQVVKRLMRKDMLSGWGIRTLSADHPAFNPYDYQTGAVWPHDNSLIALGMKRYGFPREAALVARELSGAASHFLLNQLPELYGGLQREEDGFPIQYLGANVPQAWAAGTPFLLLQALLGLQQDAPRGKIYVDPVLPDWLPDITLRDLRLGRARFDIHFWRDGKETLFEVLKGDAAAVERAALATPASAGGVDHVPT
;
A
#
# COMPACT_ATOMS: atom_id res chain seq x y z
N MET A 1 24.49 -1.98 -18.03
CA MET A 1 23.09 -1.97 -17.53
C MET A 1 23.09 -2.72 -16.22
N SER A 2 22.67 -2.10 -15.13
CA SER A 2 22.53 -2.80 -13.84
C SER A 2 21.49 -3.91 -13.98
N PHE A 3 21.74 -5.05 -13.34
CA PHE A 3 20.77 -6.13 -13.24
C PHE A 3 19.48 -5.60 -12.59
N LYS A 4 18.32 -5.92 -13.19
CA LYS A 4 17.02 -5.51 -12.68
C LYS A 4 16.37 -6.67 -11.91
N VAL A 5 16.02 -6.41 -10.66
CA VAL A 5 15.36 -7.33 -9.75
C VAL A 5 13.85 -7.27 -9.99
N GLN A 6 13.27 -8.39 -10.38
CA GLN A 6 11.81 -8.57 -10.42
C GLN A 6 11.33 -9.03 -9.05
N VAL A 7 10.17 -8.54 -8.61
CA VAL A 7 9.58 -8.94 -7.33
C VAL A 7 8.55 -10.04 -7.54
N GLY A 8 8.81 -11.18 -6.93
CA GLY A 8 7.98 -12.36 -6.90
C GLY A 8 8.34 -13.35 -8.00
N PRO A 9 7.70 -14.52 -8.02
CA PRO A 9 7.67 -15.37 -9.20
C PRO A 9 7.18 -14.57 -10.41
N ALA A 10 7.70 -14.88 -11.61
CA ALA A 10 7.24 -14.24 -12.83
C ALA A 10 5.73 -14.46 -13.02
N GLN A 11 4.96 -13.37 -12.95
CA GLN A 11 3.51 -13.34 -13.07
C GLN A 11 3.06 -12.01 -13.67
N ILE A 12 1.83 -11.97 -14.16
CA ILE A 12 1.14 -10.74 -14.57
C ILE A 12 0.05 -10.49 -13.55
N ALA A 13 0.03 -9.30 -12.96
CA ALA A 13 -1.02 -8.87 -12.06
C ALA A 13 -1.60 -7.55 -12.56
N ILE A 14 -2.91 -7.52 -12.78
CA ILE A 14 -3.66 -6.30 -13.13
C ILE A 14 -4.84 -6.15 -12.16
N HIS A 15 -5.23 -4.92 -11.86
CA HIS A 15 -6.30 -4.64 -10.92
C HIS A 15 -6.98 -3.29 -11.15
N GLN A 16 -8.18 -3.16 -10.60
CA GLN A 16 -8.85 -1.88 -10.40
C GLN A 16 -9.77 -2.02 -9.18
N GLY A 17 -9.61 -1.13 -8.19
CA GLY A 17 -10.35 -1.23 -6.93
C GLY A 17 -10.15 -2.60 -6.27
N GLN A 18 -11.25 -3.35 -6.09
CA GLN A 18 -11.26 -4.67 -5.45
C GLN A 18 -11.26 -5.86 -6.44
N THR A 19 -11.11 -5.59 -7.74
CA THR A 19 -10.99 -6.62 -8.77
C THR A 19 -9.52 -6.82 -9.11
N VAL A 20 -9.05 -8.06 -9.06
CA VAL A 20 -7.65 -8.43 -9.29
C VAL A 20 -7.57 -9.63 -10.20
N PHE A 21 -6.70 -9.59 -11.20
CA PHE A 21 -6.37 -10.77 -11.98
C PHE A 21 -4.88 -11.06 -11.90
N VAL A 22 -4.53 -12.22 -11.34
CA VAL A 22 -3.14 -12.69 -11.25
C VAL A 22 -3.00 -13.93 -12.12
N THR A 23 -2.12 -13.88 -13.12
CA THR A 23 -1.88 -14.97 -14.06
C THR A 23 -0.39 -15.27 -14.22
N ARG A 24 -0.08 -16.42 -14.80
CA ARG A 24 1.26 -16.69 -15.30
C ARG A 24 1.61 -15.74 -16.46
N PRO A 25 2.89 -15.65 -16.88
CA PRO A 25 3.30 -14.80 -18.00
C PRO A 25 2.64 -15.15 -19.35
N ASP A 26 2.16 -16.38 -19.49
CA ASP A 26 1.38 -16.85 -20.66
C ASP A 26 -0.12 -16.49 -20.59
N GLY A 27 -0.53 -15.70 -19.59
CA GLY A 27 -1.92 -15.34 -19.37
C GLY A 27 -2.77 -16.45 -18.75
N GLN A 28 -2.22 -17.65 -18.51
CA GLN A 28 -3.00 -18.76 -17.98
C GLN A 28 -3.08 -18.75 -16.46
N VAL A 29 -4.18 -19.29 -15.95
CA VAL A 29 -4.40 -19.57 -14.53
C VAL A 29 -4.48 -21.08 -14.34
N LYS A 30 -3.66 -21.60 -13.44
CA LYS A 30 -3.61 -23.04 -13.11
C LYS A 30 -3.97 -23.26 -11.64
N SER A 31 -4.89 -24.19 -11.42
CA SER A 31 -5.21 -24.74 -10.09
C SER A 31 -4.53 -26.10 -9.86
N PRO A 32 -4.06 -26.42 -8.63
CA PRO A 32 -4.03 -25.55 -7.46
C PRO A 32 -2.97 -24.46 -7.58
N GLY A 33 -3.13 -23.38 -6.81
CA GLY A 33 -2.24 -22.22 -6.83
C GLY A 33 -2.94 -20.98 -6.30
N ASN A 34 -2.25 -19.85 -6.38
CA ASN A 34 -2.71 -18.53 -5.94
C ASN A 34 -3.03 -17.57 -7.11
N HIS A 35 -2.84 -18.02 -8.35
CA HIS A 35 -3.34 -17.31 -9.54
C HIS A 35 -4.88 -17.37 -9.58
N GLY A 36 -5.49 -16.36 -10.18
CA GLY A 36 -6.94 -16.30 -10.33
C GLY A 36 -7.48 -14.90 -10.54
N LEU A 37 -8.75 -14.83 -10.94
CA LEU A 37 -9.54 -13.59 -10.96
C LEU A 37 -10.26 -13.48 -9.62
N TYR A 38 -9.97 -12.44 -8.87
CA TYR A 38 -10.51 -12.16 -7.55
C TYR A 38 -11.41 -10.93 -7.60
N PHE A 39 -12.48 -10.98 -6.82
CA PHE A 39 -13.36 -9.85 -6.58
C PHE A 39 -13.85 -9.92 -5.13
N ARG A 40 -13.63 -8.85 -4.36
CA ARG A 40 -14.08 -8.75 -2.95
C ARG A 40 -13.70 -9.99 -2.12
N ASP A 41 -12.40 -10.25 -2.02
CA ASP A 41 -11.81 -11.37 -1.26
C ASP A 41 -12.27 -12.78 -1.71
N THR A 42 -12.91 -12.92 -2.87
CA THR A 42 -13.36 -14.21 -3.43
C THR A 42 -12.66 -14.49 -4.76
N ARG A 43 -12.06 -15.67 -4.92
CA ARG A 43 -11.54 -16.13 -6.21
C ARG A 43 -12.67 -16.62 -7.10
N LEU A 44 -13.05 -15.80 -8.08
CA LEU A 44 -14.09 -16.15 -9.05
C LEU A 44 -13.58 -17.18 -10.07
N ILE A 45 -12.39 -16.97 -10.67
CA ILE A 45 -11.80 -17.91 -11.64
C ILE A 45 -10.53 -18.52 -11.06
N SER A 46 -10.51 -19.86 -10.98
CA SER A 46 -9.40 -20.67 -10.48
C SER A 46 -8.61 -21.40 -11.57
N THR A 47 -9.20 -21.53 -12.75
CA THR A 47 -8.53 -22.04 -13.95
C THR A 47 -9.00 -21.24 -15.16
N TRP A 48 -8.05 -20.78 -15.95
CA TRP A 48 -8.27 -20.16 -17.26
C TRP A 48 -7.13 -20.63 -18.16
N ALA A 49 -7.44 -21.28 -19.26
CA ALA A 49 -6.43 -21.78 -20.20
C ALA A 49 -6.98 -21.78 -21.62
N ILE A 50 -6.14 -21.46 -22.59
CA ILE A 50 -6.49 -21.41 -24.01
C ILE A 50 -5.66 -22.43 -24.81
N TYR A 51 -6.31 -23.10 -25.76
CA TYR A 51 -5.75 -24.20 -26.54
C TYR A 51 -6.12 -24.08 -28.01
N VAL A 52 -5.33 -24.70 -28.87
CA VAL A 52 -5.56 -24.84 -30.32
C VAL A 52 -5.59 -26.33 -30.68
N ASN A 53 -6.76 -26.85 -31.06
CA ASN A 53 -7.00 -28.29 -31.23
C ASN A 53 -6.48 -29.14 -30.04
N GLY A 54 -6.73 -28.69 -28.81
CA GLY A 54 -6.22 -29.33 -27.59
C GLY A 54 -4.73 -29.09 -27.26
N GLU A 55 -3.95 -28.51 -28.18
CA GLU A 55 -2.54 -28.20 -27.96
C GLU A 55 -2.33 -26.84 -27.26
N LYS A 56 -1.22 -26.71 -26.54
CA LYS A 56 -0.85 -25.45 -25.87
C LYS A 56 -0.18 -24.49 -26.84
N TRP A 57 -0.43 -23.20 -26.63
CA TRP A 57 0.28 -22.13 -27.33
C TRP A 57 1.70 -21.94 -26.77
N ASP A 58 2.65 -21.62 -27.66
CA ASP A 58 4.02 -21.23 -27.34
C ASP A 58 4.07 -19.73 -27.02
N LEU A 59 4.39 -19.38 -25.77
CA LEU A 59 4.50 -17.99 -25.33
C LEU A 59 5.64 -17.26 -26.07
N LEU A 60 5.33 -16.11 -26.66
CA LEU A 60 6.33 -15.17 -27.19
C LEU A 60 6.70 -14.14 -26.13
N ASN A 61 5.70 -13.42 -25.62
CA ASN A 61 5.88 -12.45 -24.52
C ASN A 61 4.54 -12.11 -23.87
N GLY A 62 4.53 -11.71 -22.61
CA GLY A 62 3.34 -11.23 -21.91
C GLY A 62 3.67 -10.28 -20.77
N GLY A 63 2.83 -9.27 -20.56
CA GLY A 63 3.04 -8.28 -19.50
C GLY A 63 1.85 -7.37 -19.26
N ALA A 64 1.86 -6.71 -18.11
CA ALA A 64 0.97 -5.59 -17.83
C ALA A 64 1.41 -4.38 -18.67
N VAL A 65 0.46 -3.74 -19.35
CA VAL A 65 0.68 -2.49 -20.12
C VAL A 65 0.15 -1.27 -19.36
N ALA A 66 -0.70 -1.48 -18.37
CA ALA A 66 -1.15 -0.52 -17.36
C ALA A 66 -1.49 -1.29 -16.06
N SER A 67 -1.78 -0.58 -14.97
CA SER A 67 -2.18 -1.22 -13.71
C SER A 67 -3.41 -2.10 -13.85
N ASN A 68 -4.32 -1.75 -14.76
CA ASN A 68 -5.57 -2.46 -15.00
C ASN A 68 -5.61 -3.22 -16.33
N ALA A 69 -4.51 -3.31 -17.09
CA ALA A 69 -4.51 -3.88 -18.44
C ALA A 69 -3.24 -4.67 -18.78
N ALA A 70 -3.40 -5.74 -19.56
CA ALA A 70 -2.31 -6.63 -19.97
C ALA A 70 -2.44 -7.09 -21.43
N ARG A 71 -1.31 -7.46 -22.03
CA ARG A 71 -1.22 -8.09 -23.35
C ARG A 71 -0.34 -9.32 -23.30
N ILE A 72 -0.77 -10.38 -23.97
CA ILE A 72 -0.05 -11.64 -24.09
C ILE A 72 0.00 -12.02 -25.57
N HIS A 73 1.20 -12.29 -26.08
CA HIS A 73 1.46 -12.74 -27.43
C HIS A 73 1.99 -14.17 -27.41
N ALA A 74 1.38 -15.04 -28.21
CA ALA A 74 1.78 -16.43 -28.34
C ALA A 74 1.66 -16.91 -29.79
N THR A 75 2.16 -18.11 -30.08
CA THR A 75 2.07 -18.74 -31.40
C THR A 75 1.84 -20.24 -31.29
N ASN A 76 1.42 -20.90 -32.36
CA ASN A 76 1.07 -22.32 -32.29
C ASN A 76 2.30 -23.24 -32.43
N PRO A 77 2.32 -24.40 -31.76
CA PRO A 77 3.19 -25.51 -32.12
C PRO A 77 2.69 -26.17 -33.42
N SER A 78 3.38 -27.20 -33.92
CA SER A 78 2.82 -28.02 -35.00
C SER A 78 1.68 -28.88 -34.47
N PHE A 79 0.53 -28.90 -35.15
CA PHE A 79 -0.61 -29.74 -34.76
C PHE A 79 -1.40 -30.24 -35.97
N MET A 80 -2.21 -31.27 -35.77
CA MET A 80 -3.02 -31.89 -36.82
C MET A 80 -4.43 -31.30 -36.89
N THR A 81 -4.95 -31.13 -38.10
CA THR A 81 -6.36 -30.84 -38.39
C THR A 81 -6.92 -31.83 -39.41
N GLU A 82 -8.22 -31.75 -39.68
CA GLU A 82 -8.86 -32.53 -40.75
C GLU A 82 -8.28 -32.23 -42.14
N ASP A 83 -7.87 -30.98 -42.37
CA ASP A 83 -7.29 -30.51 -43.64
C ASP A 83 -5.78 -30.79 -43.76
N GLY A 84 -5.16 -31.36 -42.73
CA GLY A 84 -3.74 -31.69 -42.68
C GLY A 84 -2.99 -30.99 -41.53
N PRO A 85 -1.66 -31.15 -41.46
CA PRO A 85 -0.86 -30.51 -40.41
C PRO A 85 -0.79 -28.99 -40.61
N ILE A 86 -1.02 -28.23 -39.54
CA ILE A 86 -0.65 -26.82 -39.45
C ILE A 86 0.76 -26.76 -38.83
N ALA A 87 1.70 -26.17 -39.57
CA ALA A 87 3.08 -26.04 -39.11
C ALA A 87 3.19 -25.09 -37.91
N ALA A 88 4.22 -25.30 -37.08
CA ALA A 88 4.52 -24.39 -35.99
C ALA A 88 4.74 -22.96 -36.50
N ARG A 89 4.33 -21.97 -35.69
CA ARG A 89 4.48 -20.53 -35.99
C ARG A 89 3.68 -20.02 -37.19
N THR A 90 2.63 -20.74 -37.57
CA THR A 90 1.70 -20.32 -38.63
C THR A 90 0.67 -19.32 -38.12
N LEU A 91 0.24 -19.49 -36.88
CA LEU A 91 -0.81 -18.71 -36.22
C LEU A 91 -0.21 -17.79 -35.16
N GLY A 92 -0.66 -16.54 -35.14
CA GLY A 92 -0.41 -15.61 -34.02
C GLY A 92 -1.62 -15.58 -33.10
N LEU A 93 -1.40 -15.62 -31.79
CA LEU A 93 -2.41 -15.37 -30.75
C LEU A 93 -2.06 -14.09 -30.00
N LEU A 94 -3.02 -13.17 -29.89
CA LEU A 94 -2.96 -12.03 -28.98
C LEU A 94 -4.15 -12.10 -28.02
N ILE A 95 -3.86 -12.04 -26.73
CA ILE A 95 -4.85 -11.87 -25.66
C ILE A 95 -4.65 -10.47 -25.08
N GLY A 96 -5.63 -9.60 -25.25
CA GLY A 96 -5.75 -8.33 -24.53
C GLY A 96 -6.67 -8.49 -23.32
N ARG A 97 -6.33 -7.87 -22.20
CA ARG A 97 -7.17 -7.90 -20.98
C ARG A 97 -7.21 -6.54 -20.35
N HIS A 98 -8.38 -6.11 -19.88
CA HIS A 98 -8.48 -4.94 -19.03
C HIS A 98 -9.62 -5.03 -18.01
N ILE A 99 -9.44 -4.34 -16.89
CA ILE A 99 -10.36 -4.30 -15.76
C ILE A 99 -10.87 -2.87 -15.57
N GLU A 100 -12.19 -2.75 -15.49
CA GLU A 100 -12.90 -1.55 -15.03
C GLU A 100 -14.23 -1.99 -14.42
N GLY A 101 -14.26 -2.15 -13.09
CA GLY A 101 -15.30 -2.92 -12.42
C GLY A 101 -15.18 -4.41 -12.73
N GLY A 102 -15.81 -4.85 -13.82
CA GLY A 102 -15.67 -6.19 -14.40
C GLY A 102 -14.38 -6.34 -15.21
N MET A 103 -14.27 -7.42 -15.99
CA MET A 103 -13.13 -7.66 -16.88
C MET A 103 -13.59 -7.87 -18.33
N HIS A 104 -12.79 -7.41 -19.27
CA HIS A 104 -12.99 -7.68 -20.69
C HIS A 104 -11.69 -8.26 -21.26
N GLU A 105 -11.82 -9.36 -22.01
CA GLU A 105 -10.73 -9.98 -22.78
C GLU A 105 -11.00 -9.87 -24.29
N ASP A 106 -9.96 -9.48 -25.03
CA ASP A 106 -9.93 -9.50 -26.49
C ASP A 106 -9.02 -10.62 -26.97
N ILE A 107 -9.52 -11.47 -27.85
CA ILE A 107 -8.78 -12.62 -28.37
C ILE A 107 -8.67 -12.49 -29.87
N TYR A 108 -7.44 -12.36 -30.36
CA TYR A 108 -7.14 -12.30 -31.79
C TYR A 108 -6.33 -13.52 -32.21
N VAL A 109 -6.73 -14.15 -33.30
CA VAL A 109 -5.95 -15.20 -33.96
C VAL A 109 -5.70 -14.82 -35.41
N SER A 110 -4.44 -14.71 -35.81
CA SER A 110 -4.04 -14.36 -37.17
C SER A 110 -3.40 -15.53 -37.89
N ASN A 111 -3.66 -15.68 -39.19
CA ASN A 111 -2.97 -16.65 -40.04
C ASN A 111 -1.84 -15.97 -40.82
N SER A 112 -0.58 -16.24 -40.44
CA SER A 112 0.61 -15.74 -41.12
C SER A 112 1.19 -16.73 -42.14
N GLY A 113 0.53 -17.89 -42.34
CA GLY A 113 0.90 -18.89 -43.32
C GLY A 113 0.43 -18.56 -44.74
N LEU A 114 0.85 -19.38 -45.70
CA LEU A 114 0.49 -19.24 -47.12
C LEU A 114 -0.79 -20.01 -47.50
N GLY A 115 -1.29 -20.89 -46.64
CA GLY A 115 -2.49 -21.70 -46.86
C GLY A 115 -3.66 -21.26 -45.98
N ALA A 116 -4.88 -21.57 -46.41
CA ALA A 116 -6.05 -21.46 -45.53
C ALA A 116 -5.98 -22.53 -44.42
N VAL A 117 -6.48 -22.19 -43.25
CA VAL A 117 -6.45 -23.06 -42.06
C VAL A 117 -7.85 -23.18 -41.46
N ARG A 118 -8.16 -24.34 -40.89
CA ARG A 118 -9.36 -24.59 -40.08
C ARG A 118 -8.99 -25.38 -38.83
N PHE A 119 -9.44 -24.91 -37.67
CA PHE A 119 -9.15 -25.53 -36.37
C PHE A 119 -10.14 -25.05 -35.29
N ASN A 120 -10.10 -25.70 -34.12
CA ASN A 120 -10.85 -25.33 -32.93
C ASN A 120 -9.96 -24.53 -31.96
N LEU A 121 -10.45 -23.36 -31.54
CA LEU A 121 -9.91 -22.62 -30.42
C LEU A 121 -10.74 -22.94 -29.18
N GLU A 122 -10.08 -23.29 -28.08
CA GLU A 122 -10.77 -23.74 -26.86
C GLU A 122 -10.29 -22.94 -25.65
N ILE A 123 -11.24 -22.43 -24.87
CA ILE A 123 -10.97 -21.70 -23.63
C ILE A 123 -11.58 -22.49 -22.47
N ALA A 124 -10.73 -23.10 -21.67
CA ALA A 124 -11.13 -23.78 -20.44
C ALA A 124 -11.27 -22.77 -19.31
N THR A 125 -12.42 -22.77 -18.64
CA THR A 125 -12.70 -21.88 -17.49
C THR A 125 -13.26 -22.70 -16.33
N ARG A 126 -12.84 -22.37 -15.11
CA ARG A 126 -13.36 -22.98 -13.88
C ARG A 126 -13.46 -21.97 -12.75
N ALA A 127 -14.65 -21.84 -12.20
CA ALA A 127 -14.89 -21.12 -10.95
C ALA A 127 -14.77 -22.03 -9.72
N ASP A 128 -14.25 -21.50 -8.61
CA ASP A 128 -14.21 -22.19 -7.31
C ASP A 128 -14.72 -21.36 -6.13
N PHE A 129 -14.80 -20.03 -6.27
CA PHE A 129 -15.33 -19.10 -5.26
C PHE A 129 -14.62 -19.20 -3.90
N ALA A 130 -13.34 -19.56 -3.91
CA ALA A 130 -12.55 -19.71 -2.70
C ALA A 130 -12.30 -18.36 -2.00
N ASP A 131 -12.36 -18.35 -0.67
CA ASP A 131 -11.99 -17.18 0.14
C ASP A 131 -10.49 -16.91 0.08
N ILE A 132 -10.10 -15.64 -0.01
CA ILE A 132 -8.69 -15.22 -0.16
C ILE A 132 -7.79 -15.73 0.97
N PHE A 133 -8.28 -15.83 2.21
CA PHE A 133 -7.47 -16.31 3.33
C PHE A 133 -7.14 -17.80 3.17
N GLU A 134 -8.07 -18.59 2.67
CA GLU A 134 -7.84 -20.01 2.40
C GLU A 134 -6.93 -20.24 1.20
N VAL A 135 -7.03 -19.37 0.18
CA VAL A 135 -6.10 -19.39 -0.95
C VAL A 135 -4.68 -19.07 -0.49
N LYS A 136 -4.49 -18.02 0.34
CA LYS A 136 -3.18 -17.66 0.91
C LYS A 136 -2.61 -18.77 1.79
N ALA A 137 -3.45 -19.42 2.59
CA ALA A 137 -3.05 -20.53 3.44
C ALA A 137 -2.85 -21.86 2.68
N ASN A 138 -3.11 -21.89 1.37
CA ASN A 138 -3.14 -23.11 0.55
C ASN A 138 -4.01 -24.22 1.16
N ALA A 139 -5.16 -23.82 1.73
CA ALA A 139 -6.06 -24.66 2.51
C ALA A 139 -7.53 -24.42 2.13
N VAL A 140 -7.82 -24.35 0.83
CA VAL A 140 -9.16 -24.08 0.29
C VAL A 140 -10.17 -25.14 0.74
N VAL A 141 -11.26 -24.70 1.38
CA VAL A 141 -12.36 -25.56 1.81
C VAL A 141 -13.57 -25.32 0.92
N ARG A 142 -14.05 -26.38 0.26
CA ARG A 142 -15.29 -26.29 -0.52
C ARG A 142 -16.50 -26.33 0.39
N ARG A 143 -17.31 -25.28 0.33
CA ARG A 143 -18.60 -25.16 1.00
C ARG A 143 -19.69 -24.99 -0.06
N GLY A 144 -20.95 -24.95 0.37
CA GLY A 144 -22.08 -24.61 -0.50
C GLY A 144 -22.24 -25.46 -1.76
N SER A 145 -22.84 -24.85 -2.78
CA SER A 145 -23.03 -25.44 -4.11
C SER A 145 -22.61 -24.47 -5.21
N ILE A 146 -21.88 -24.97 -6.21
CA ILE A 146 -21.56 -24.24 -7.44
C ILE A 146 -22.39 -24.83 -8.57
N THR A 147 -23.09 -23.99 -9.32
CA THR A 147 -23.84 -24.37 -10.52
C THR A 147 -23.34 -23.59 -11.72
N THR A 148 -23.11 -24.30 -12.83
CA THR A 148 -22.74 -23.70 -14.11
C THR A 148 -23.87 -23.90 -15.11
N THR A 149 -24.28 -22.84 -15.79
CA THR A 149 -25.27 -22.91 -16.87
C THR A 149 -24.73 -22.25 -18.14
N TRP A 150 -25.10 -22.81 -19.29
CA TRP A 150 -24.79 -22.24 -20.61
C TRP A 150 -26.09 -21.80 -21.28
N SER A 151 -26.11 -20.57 -21.79
CA SER A 151 -27.19 -20.06 -22.64
C SER A 151 -26.67 -19.89 -24.07
N PRO A 152 -27.01 -20.81 -24.99
CA PRO A 152 -26.62 -20.69 -26.40
C PRO A 152 -27.12 -19.39 -27.05
N GLN A 153 -28.35 -18.96 -26.75
CA GLN A 153 -28.95 -17.78 -27.36
C GLN A 153 -28.29 -16.48 -26.89
N ARG A 154 -27.78 -16.46 -25.65
CA ARG A 154 -27.09 -15.30 -25.07
C ARG A 154 -25.57 -15.38 -25.15
N GLN A 155 -25.04 -16.49 -25.65
CA GLN A 155 -23.60 -16.79 -25.72
C GLN A 155 -22.91 -16.60 -24.36
N MET A 156 -23.53 -17.14 -23.31
CA MET A 156 -23.21 -16.79 -21.93
C MET A 156 -23.08 -18.01 -21.02
N VAL A 157 -21.92 -18.14 -20.36
CA VAL A 157 -21.69 -19.05 -19.24
C VAL A 157 -21.98 -18.30 -17.95
N HIS A 158 -22.75 -18.90 -17.05
CA HIS A 158 -23.08 -18.33 -15.76
C HIS A 158 -22.75 -19.34 -14.66
N ASP A 159 -21.73 -19.01 -13.88
CA ASP A 159 -21.32 -19.74 -12.68
C ASP A 159 -21.88 -19.02 -11.45
N SER A 160 -22.63 -19.75 -10.63
CA SER A 160 -23.24 -19.23 -9.40
C SER A 160 -22.82 -20.08 -8.21
N TYR A 161 -22.35 -19.41 -7.16
CA TYR A 161 -22.01 -20.00 -5.88
C TYR A 161 -22.99 -19.55 -4.80
N ARG A 162 -23.50 -20.52 -4.05
CA ARG A 162 -24.34 -20.24 -2.90
C ARG A 162 -23.96 -21.11 -1.72
N ASN A 163 -23.77 -20.48 -0.58
CA ASN A 163 -23.68 -21.12 0.73
C ASN A 163 -24.57 -20.33 1.69
N LYS A 164 -25.65 -20.94 2.18
CA LYS A 164 -26.68 -20.25 2.99
C LYS A 164 -27.14 -18.94 2.31
N ASP A 165 -26.88 -17.80 2.94
CA ASP A 165 -27.18 -16.44 2.48
C ASP A 165 -25.98 -15.72 1.81
N PHE A 166 -24.79 -16.33 1.78
CA PHE A 166 -23.67 -15.84 0.98
C PHE A 166 -23.79 -16.29 -0.48
N HIS A 167 -23.60 -15.36 -1.40
CA HIS A 167 -23.87 -15.56 -2.81
C HIS A 167 -22.92 -14.74 -3.70
N ARG A 168 -22.28 -15.43 -4.65
CA ARG A 168 -21.31 -14.85 -5.61
C ARG A 168 -21.55 -15.46 -6.98
N GLU A 169 -21.53 -14.66 -8.03
CA GLU A 169 -21.64 -15.17 -9.39
C GLU A 169 -20.67 -14.50 -10.34
N ILE A 170 -20.32 -15.22 -11.39
CA ILE A 170 -19.59 -14.70 -12.53
C ILE A 170 -20.31 -15.10 -13.82
N ILE A 171 -20.46 -14.11 -14.69
CA ILE A 171 -21.05 -14.27 -16.01
C ILE A 171 -19.95 -14.00 -17.03
N VAL A 172 -19.67 -14.99 -17.89
CA VAL A 172 -18.76 -14.86 -19.01
C VAL A 172 -19.57 -14.90 -20.29
N ARG A 173 -19.61 -13.78 -21.01
CA ARG A 173 -20.37 -13.64 -22.27
C ARG A 173 -19.42 -13.45 -23.43
N ALA A 174 -19.53 -14.31 -24.43
CA ALA A 174 -18.89 -14.10 -25.73
C ALA A 174 -19.75 -13.17 -26.57
N ASP A 175 -19.11 -12.22 -27.23
CA ASP A 175 -19.78 -11.31 -28.16
C ASP A 175 -20.15 -12.01 -29.48
N ALA A 176 -20.76 -11.26 -30.41
CA ALA A 176 -21.23 -11.82 -31.67
C ALA A 176 -20.13 -11.95 -32.75
N GLY A 177 -19.09 -11.09 -32.75
CA GLY A 177 -18.24 -10.69 -33.91
C GLY A 177 -17.95 -11.71 -35.06
N ASP A 178 -16.68 -11.96 -35.39
CA ASP A 178 -16.27 -12.88 -36.48
C ASP A 178 -16.57 -14.37 -36.22
N GLY A 179 -17.07 -15.07 -37.23
CA GLY A 179 -17.23 -16.54 -37.23
C GLY A 179 -18.52 -17.05 -36.58
N GLU A 180 -18.54 -18.35 -36.29
CA GLU A 180 -19.71 -18.99 -35.67
C GLU A 180 -19.83 -18.70 -34.16
N HIS A 181 -21.03 -18.95 -33.64
CA HIS A 181 -21.28 -18.90 -32.21
C HIS A 181 -20.46 -19.94 -31.44
N ALA A 182 -20.03 -19.57 -30.23
CA ALA A 182 -19.37 -20.47 -29.32
C ALA A 182 -20.27 -21.66 -28.94
N VAL A 183 -19.65 -22.81 -28.74
CA VAL A 183 -20.25 -23.95 -28.06
C VAL A 183 -19.61 -24.08 -26.68
N TYR A 184 -20.43 -24.33 -25.65
CA TYR A 184 -19.93 -24.64 -24.32
C TYR A 184 -20.22 -26.08 -23.95
N ALA A 185 -19.16 -26.85 -23.68
CA ALA A 185 -19.26 -28.21 -23.20
C ALA A 185 -18.05 -28.56 -22.31
N ASN A 186 -18.28 -29.38 -21.29
CA ASN A 186 -17.22 -29.92 -20.41
C ASN A 186 -16.25 -28.86 -19.85
N GLY A 187 -16.76 -27.68 -19.50
CA GLY A 187 -15.95 -26.59 -18.93
C GLY A 187 -15.17 -25.75 -19.94
N ARG A 188 -15.47 -25.88 -21.24
CA ARG A 188 -14.76 -25.19 -22.33
C ARG A 188 -15.71 -24.43 -23.22
N LEU A 189 -15.35 -23.19 -23.55
CA LEU A 189 -15.87 -22.46 -24.71
C LEU A 189 -15.04 -22.84 -25.94
N THR A 190 -15.69 -23.29 -27.01
CA THR A 190 -15.04 -23.69 -28.25
C THR A 190 -15.54 -22.85 -29.42
N PHE A 191 -14.61 -22.42 -30.26
CA PHE A 191 -14.85 -21.69 -31.51
C PHE A 191 -14.23 -22.46 -32.66
N GLU A 192 -15.01 -22.76 -33.70
CA GLU A 192 -14.48 -23.25 -34.96
C GLU A 192 -14.02 -22.05 -35.80
N ILE A 193 -12.74 -22.02 -36.14
CA ILE A 193 -12.11 -20.89 -36.83
C ILE A 193 -11.62 -21.36 -38.19
N ALA A 194 -11.96 -20.61 -39.24
CA ALA A 194 -11.41 -20.77 -40.58
C ALA A 194 -10.81 -19.45 -41.04
N LEU A 195 -9.52 -19.45 -41.43
CA LEU A 195 -8.77 -18.23 -41.79
C LEU A 195 -8.00 -18.41 -43.10
N LYS A 196 -8.16 -17.47 -44.02
CA LYS A 196 -7.30 -17.33 -45.20
C LYS A 196 -5.93 -16.75 -44.82
N PRO A 197 -4.91 -16.86 -45.70
CA PRO A 197 -3.64 -16.17 -45.51
C PRO A 197 -3.81 -14.68 -45.23
N GLY A 198 -3.23 -14.19 -44.13
CA GLY A 198 -3.29 -12.79 -43.69
C GLY A 198 -4.58 -12.38 -42.98
N GLU A 199 -5.56 -13.28 -42.84
CA GLU A 199 -6.82 -13.00 -42.15
C GLU A 199 -6.65 -13.07 -40.63
N VAL A 200 -7.47 -12.31 -39.91
CA VAL A 200 -7.52 -12.25 -38.45
C VAL A 200 -8.93 -12.55 -37.99
N TRP A 201 -9.05 -13.43 -37.01
CA TRP A 201 -10.28 -13.69 -36.26
C TRP A 201 -10.22 -12.94 -34.93
N HIS A 202 -11.29 -12.27 -34.52
CA HIS A 202 -11.40 -11.59 -33.23
C HIS A 202 -12.67 -11.97 -32.48
N ARG A 203 -12.57 -12.16 -31.16
CA ARG A 203 -13.72 -12.34 -30.25
C ARG A 203 -13.47 -11.63 -28.92
N CYS A 204 -14.51 -10.98 -28.40
CA CYS A 204 -14.54 -10.35 -27.08
C CYS A 204 -15.22 -11.27 -26.06
N LEU A 205 -14.65 -11.36 -24.85
CA LEU A 205 -15.25 -12.01 -23.69
C LEU A 205 -15.48 -10.98 -22.57
N TYR A 206 -16.72 -10.84 -22.15
CA TYR A 206 -17.13 -9.94 -21.06
C TYR A 206 -17.37 -10.72 -19.78
N TYR A 207 -16.68 -10.32 -18.71
CA TYR A 207 -16.75 -10.90 -17.38
C TYR A 207 -17.46 -9.94 -16.43
N GLU A 208 -18.68 -10.29 -16.05
CA GLU A 208 -19.49 -9.53 -15.11
C GLU A 208 -19.58 -10.26 -13.78
N PHE A 209 -19.58 -9.51 -12.67
CA PHE A 209 -19.56 -10.07 -11.32
C PHE A 209 -20.85 -9.72 -10.59
N ILE A 210 -21.34 -10.64 -9.77
CA ILE A 210 -22.53 -10.44 -8.94
C ILE A 210 -22.19 -10.70 -7.48
N ASP A 211 -22.56 -9.74 -6.63
CA ASP A 211 -22.48 -9.78 -5.17
C ASP A 211 -23.88 -9.58 -4.59
N GLY A 212 -24.60 -10.68 -4.36
CA GLY A 212 -26.01 -10.62 -3.96
C GLY A 212 -26.87 -9.84 -4.95
N LYS A 213 -27.17 -8.56 -4.65
CA LYS A 213 -27.97 -7.67 -5.50
C LYS A 213 -27.16 -6.73 -6.37
N GLU A 214 -25.86 -6.59 -6.10
CA GLU A 214 -24.99 -5.72 -6.86
C GLU A 214 -24.44 -6.46 -8.08
N ARG A 215 -24.54 -5.85 -9.25
CA ARG A 215 -23.97 -6.35 -10.49
C ARG A 215 -22.93 -5.37 -10.99
N VAL A 216 -21.70 -5.84 -11.14
CA VAL A 216 -20.57 -5.08 -11.68
C VAL A 216 -20.39 -5.51 -13.14
N LEU A 217 -20.53 -4.55 -14.04
CA LEU A 217 -20.45 -4.79 -15.48
C LEU A 217 -19.01 -4.82 -15.97
N ALA A 218 -18.76 -5.58 -17.03
CA ALA A 218 -17.52 -5.51 -17.79
C ALA A 218 -17.43 -4.19 -18.58
N PRO A 219 -16.22 -3.65 -18.79
CA PRO A 219 -16.00 -2.59 -19.76
C PRO A 219 -16.34 -3.05 -21.18
N ARG A 220 -16.66 -2.09 -22.06
CA ARG A 220 -17.13 -2.38 -23.42
C ARG A 220 -16.07 -2.14 -24.49
N GLY A 221 -15.19 -1.15 -24.32
CA GLY A 221 -14.10 -0.88 -25.25
C GLY A 221 -13.12 -2.05 -25.30
N CYS A 222 -12.47 -2.26 -26.43
CA CYS A 222 -11.41 -3.25 -26.57
C CYS A 222 -10.11 -2.74 -25.93
N ILE A 223 -9.13 -3.63 -25.78
CA ILE A 223 -7.81 -3.34 -25.22
C ILE A 223 -7.10 -2.18 -25.92
N ASP A 224 -7.30 -2.00 -27.23
CA ASP A 224 -6.70 -0.90 -28.00
C ASP A 224 -7.29 0.47 -27.62
N THR A 225 -8.54 0.50 -27.16
CA THR A 225 -9.24 1.72 -26.69
C THR A 225 -9.28 1.81 -25.16
N SER A 226 -8.65 0.89 -24.43
CA SER A 226 -8.68 0.86 -22.95
C SER A 226 -8.09 2.12 -22.30
N GLY A 227 -7.17 2.81 -22.98
CA GLY A 227 -6.64 4.11 -22.55
C GLY A 227 -7.65 5.26 -22.67
N GLU A 228 -8.68 5.10 -23.49
CA GLU A 228 -9.75 6.09 -23.72
C GLU A 228 -10.95 5.87 -22.78
N GLU A 229 -10.98 4.77 -22.03
CA GLU A 229 -12.04 4.49 -21.08
C GLU A 229 -12.07 5.51 -19.93
N ARG A 230 -13.26 5.67 -19.33
CA ARG A 230 -13.51 6.71 -18.32
C ARG A 230 -12.56 6.62 -17.14
N HIS A 231 -12.23 5.41 -16.68
CA HIS A 231 -11.28 5.23 -15.59
C HIS A 231 -9.87 5.70 -15.94
N SER A 232 -9.36 5.29 -17.11
CA SER A 232 -8.04 5.68 -17.62
C SER A 232 -7.91 7.19 -17.83
N GLN A 233 -8.97 7.84 -18.33
CA GLN A 233 -9.03 9.30 -18.45
C GLN A 233 -8.97 9.98 -17.07
N LYS A 234 -9.74 9.50 -16.09
CA LYS A 234 -9.72 10.05 -14.72
C LYS A 234 -8.38 9.87 -14.02
N ILE A 235 -7.66 8.77 -14.28
CA ILE A 235 -6.30 8.57 -13.78
C ILE A 235 -5.36 9.59 -14.42
N SER A 236 -5.40 9.74 -15.74
CA SER A 236 -4.58 10.72 -16.46
C SER A 236 -4.85 12.14 -15.97
N GLU A 237 -6.12 12.53 -15.83
CA GLU A 237 -6.53 13.81 -15.25
C GLU A 237 -5.97 13.98 -13.83
N TRP A 238 -6.13 12.99 -12.95
CA TRP A 238 -5.60 13.03 -11.60
C TRP A 238 -4.07 13.21 -11.56
N GLN A 239 -3.31 12.54 -12.44
CA GLN A 239 -1.86 12.72 -12.54
C GLN A 239 -1.47 14.16 -12.91
N THR A 240 -2.32 14.89 -13.63
CA THR A 240 -2.10 16.33 -13.88
C THR A 240 -2.38 17.20 -12.65
N THR A 241 -3.06 16.69 -11.63
CA THR A 241 -3.43 17.47 -10.43
C THR A 241 -2.42 17.36 -9.29
N VAL A 242 -1.60 16.31 -9.26
CA VAL A 242 -0.64 16.06 -8.18
C VAL A 242 0.63 16.90 -8.30
N LEU A 243 1.44 16.95 -7.24
CA LEU A 243 2.80 17.48 -7.25
C LEU A 243 3.67 16.73 -8.27
N LYS A 244 4.48 17.46 -9.05
CA LYS A 244 5.53 16.87 -9.91
C LYS A 244 6.89 17.39 -9.48
N ILE A 245 7.93 16.65 -9.85
CA ILE A 245 9.32 17.06 -9.64
C ILE A 245 10.08 17.15 -10.96
N VAL A 246 11.06 18.05 -10.99
CA VAL A 246 12.10 18.10 -12.02
C VAL A 246 13.45 18.13 -11.30
N THR A 247 14.36 17.24 -11.65
CA THR A 247 15.68 17.14 -11.03
C THR A 247 16.67 16.53 -12.01
N SER A 248 17.95 16.86 -11.89
CA SER A 248 19.03 16.17 -12.61
C SER A 248 19.28 14.73 -12.14
N ASN A 249 18.76 14.32 -10.98
CA ASN A 249 18.89 12.93 -10.50
C ASN A 249 17.77 12.04 -11.07
N GLU A 250 18.11 11.30 -12.13
CA GLU A 250 17.18 10.38 -12.80
C GLU A 250 16.71 9.21 -11.93
N GLU A 251 17.53 8.73 -10.98
CA GLU A 251 17.16 7.61 -10.11
C GLU A 251 16.01 8.01 -9.16
N PHE A 252 16.13 9.18 -8.53
CA PHE A 252 15.12 9.75 -7.64
C PHE A 252 13.88 10.19 -8.43
N TYR A 253 14.07 10.81 -9.61
CA TYR A 253 12.96 11.16 -10.51
C TYR A 253 12.10 9.95 -10.88
N ARG A 254 12.72 8.85 -11.30
CA ARG A 254 11.99 7.62 -11.66
C ARG A 254 11.28 6.99 -10.47
N ASN A 255 11.94 6.93 -9.30
CA ASN A 255 11.32 6.40 -8.08
C ASN A 255 10.08 7.23 -7.70
N PHE A 256 10.21 8.56 -7.63
CA PHE A 256 9.09 9.46 -7.31
C PHE A 256 7.92 9.28 -8.29
N ASN A 257 8.18 9.29 -9.60
CA ASN A 257 7.13 9.15 -10.60
C ASN A 257 6.48 7.77 -10.56
N GLN A 258 7.26 6.71 -10.32
CA GLN A 258 6.69 5.38 -10.13
C GLN A 258 5.78 5.33 -8.89
N GLY A 259 6.17 6.00 -7.79
CA GLY A 259 5.30 6.18 -6.63
C GLY A 259 3.97 6.88 -6.98
N VAL A 260 3.99 7.89 -7.86
CA VAL A 260 2.75 8.55 -8.34
C VAL A 260 1.87 7.58 -9.13
N LEU A 261 2.46 6.79 -10.03
CA LEU A 261 1.73 5.78 -10.82
C LEU A 261 1.13 4.68 -9.93
N ASP A 262 1.88 4.24 -8.93
CA ASP A 262 1.43 3.22 -7.97
C ASP A 262 0.28 3.73 -7.10
N MET A 263 0.38 4.97 -6.60
CA MET A 263 -0.72 5.61 -5.88
C MET A 263 -1.95 5.82 -6.76
N ALA A 264 -1.78 6.04 -8.06
CA ALA A 264 -2.89 6.10 -9.01
C ALA A 264 -3.58 4.74 -9.14
N ALA A 265 -2.80 3.66 -9.24
CA ALA A 265 -3.29 2.30 -9.35
C ALA A 265 -4.03 1.85 -8.08
N LEU A 266 -3.47 2.17 -6.90
CA LEU A 266 -3.97 1.75 -5.58
C LEU A 266 -5.16 2.57 -5.07
N ARG A 267 -5.83 3.35 -5.93
CA ARG A 267 -7.05 4.10 -5.56
C ARG A 267 -8.21 3.15 -5.32
N LEU A 268 -8.63 3.01 -4.06
CA LEU A 268 -9.81 2.26 -3.66
C LEU A 268 -11.03 3.20 -3.58
N PRO A 269 -12.02 3.09 -4.49
CA PRO A 269 -13.24 3.89 -4.39
C PRO A 269 -14.13 3.35 -3.27
N LEU A 270 -14.44 4.19 -2.27
CA LEU A 270 -15.32 3.85 -1.16
C LEU A 270 -16.36 4.95 -0.94
N LYS A 271 -17.51 4.56 -0.38
CA LYS A 271 -18.57 5.51 -0.03
C LYS A 271 -18.18 6.27 1.24
N GLY A 272 -17.87 7.55 1.08
CA GLY A 272 -17.73 8.53 2.14
C GLY A 272 -19.07 9.13 2.57
N THR A 273 -19.03 10.05 3.54
CA THR A 273 -20.21 10.76 4.07
C THR A 273 -20.87 11.63 3.01
N SER A 274 -20.08 12.31 2.17
CA SER A 274 -20.54 13.28 1.17
C SER A 274 -20.57 12.73 -0.26
N GLY A 275 -20.20 11.46 -0.47
CA GLY A 275 -20.13 10.87 -1.81
C GLY A 275 -19.03 9.82 -1.93
N MET A 276 -18.67 9.47 -3.16
CA MET A 276 -17.54 8.55 -3.41
C MET A 276 -16.22 9.26 -3.14
N VAL A 277 -15.37 8.65 -2.32
CA VAL A 277 -14.01 9.11 -2.01
C VAL A 277 -12.99 8.06 -2.43
N PHE A 278 -11.72 8.42 -2.47
CA PHE A 278 -10.63 7.51 -2.77
C PHE A 278 -9.73 7.34 -1.56
N VAL A 279 -9.44 6.09 -1.26
CA VAL A 279 -8.62 5.67 -0.14
C VAL A 279 -7.44 4.87 -0.69
N PRO A 280 -6.20 5.06 -0.23
CA PRO A 280 -5.10 4.18 -0.60
C PRO A 280 -5.39 2.73 -0.16
N ALA A 281 -5.52 1.80 -1.11
CA ALA A 281 -5.50 0.38 -0.82
C ALA A 281 -4.10 -0.05 -0.36
N ALA A 282 -3.99 -0.99 0.58
CA ALA A 282 -2.70 -1.37 1.15
C ALA A 282 -1.74 -1.96 0.10
N GLY A 283 -2.14 -2.98 -0.67
CA GLY A 283 -1.23 -3.54 -1.68
C GLY A 283 -1.77 -4.72 -2.51
N LEU A 284 -1.17 -4.91 -3.69
CA LEU A 284 -1.52 -5.96 -4.63
C LEU A 284 -0.66 -7.23 -4.40
N PRO A 285 -1.23 -8.46 -4.43
CA PRO A 285 -2.63 -8.78 -4.72
C PRO A 285 -3.51 -9.01 -3.49
N TRP A 286 -2.95 -9.11 -2.29
CA TRP A 286 -3.65 -9.68 -1.13
C TRP A 286 -4.37 -8.65 -0.24
N PHE A 287 -4.05 -7.37 -0.40
CA PHE A 287 -4.43 -6.31 0.53
C PHE A 287 -5.14 -5.15 -0.20
N LEU A 288 -5.91 -5.46 -1.25
CA LEU A 288 -6.81 -4.51 -1.92
C LEU A 288 -8.13 -4.35 -1.16
N ALA A 289 -8.02 -3.96 0.10
CA ALA A 289 -9.11 -3.69 1.03
C ALA A 289 -8.81 -2.44 1.86
N LEU A 290 -9.75 -2.04 2.71
CA LEU A 290 -9.56 -0.93 3.65
C LEU A 290 -8.72 -1.41 4.84
N PHE A 291 -7.54 -0.82 5.01
CA PHE A 291 -6.61 -1.07 6.11
C PHE A 291 -6.37 0.23 6.87
N GLY A 292 -6.77 0.30 8.15
CA GLY A 292 -6.71 1.55 8.91
C GLY A 292 -5.30 2.14 8.97
N ARG A 293 -4.35 1.38 9.51
CA ARG A 293 -2.96 1.84 9.66
C ARG A 293 -2.27 2.11 8.32
N ASP A 294 -2.29 1.16 7.39
CA ASP A 294 -1.59 1.28 6.10
C ASP A 294 -2.06 2.51 5.34
N THR A 295 -3.37 2.71 5.28
CA THR A 295 -3.96 3.85 4.62
C THR A 295 -3.64 5.17 5.34
N LEU A 296 -3.63 5.20 6.68
CA LEU A 296 -3.24 6.39 7.46
C LEU A 296 -1.77 6.77 7.20
N ILE A 297 -0.84 5.81 7.24
CA ILE A 297 0.58 6.05 6.97
C ILE A 297 0.79 6.49 5.52
N ALA A 298 0.19 5.80 4.56
CA ALA A 298 0.28 6.20 3.15
C ALA A 298 -0.27 7.63 2.94
N SER A 299 -1.38 7.97 3.59
CA SER A 299 -1.96 9.32 3.53
C SER A 299 -1.00 10.38 4.08
N LEU A 300 -0.36 10.11 5.23
CA LEU A 300 0.67 10.98 5.81
C LEU A 300 1.85 11.17 4.85
N GLN A 301 2.33 10.10 4.21
CA GLN A 301 3.42 10.17 3.24
C GLN A 301 3.06 10.95 1.98
N THR A 302 1.80 10.92 1.56
CA THR A 302 1.32 11.57 0.33
C THR A 302 0.86 13.03 0.51
N MET A 303 0.96 13.59 1.72
CA MET A 303 0.35 14.89 2.05
C MET A 303 0.77 16.03 1.11
N ILE A 304 2.06 16.06 0.72
CA ILE A 304 2.60 17.07 -0.21
C ILE A 304 2.19 16.85 -1.68
N VAL A 305 1.73 15.64 -2.01
CA VAL A 305 1.39 15.20 -3.37
C VAL A 305 -0.11 15.30 -3.64
N TYR A 306 -0.92 14.72 -2.75
CA TYR A 306 -2.38 14.63 -2.89
C TYR A 306 -3.07 14.48 -1.52
N PRO A 307 -3.33 15.59 -0.80
CA PRO A 307 -3.89 15.56 0.55
C PRO A 307 -5.31 14.96 0.64
N GLU A 308 -6.06 14.90 -0.47
CA GLU A 308 -7.41 14.32 -0.50
C GLU A 308 -7.42 12.80 -0.19
N PHE A 309 -6.29 12.11 -0.31
CA PHE A 309 -6.20 10.74 0.23
C PHE A 309 -6.41 10.71 1.74
N ALA A 310 -5.86 11.68 2.47
CA ALA A 310 -6.05 11.79 3.92
C ALA A 310 -7.51 12.11 4.24
N GLU A 311 -8.12 13.07 3.55
CA GLU A 311 -9.54 13.42 3.75
C GLU A 311 -10.47 12.22 3.53
N GLY A 312 -10.30 11.49 2.43
CA GLY A 312 -11.09 10.29 2.12
C GLY A 312 -10.86 9.16 3.12
N THR A 313 -9.61 8.98 3.55
CA THR A 313 -9.23 8.00 4.58
C THR A 313 -9.90 8.29 5.91
N LEU A 314 -9.79 9.54 6.39
CA LEU A 314 -10.37 9.95 7.66
C LEU A 314 -11.90 9.82 7.64
N ASP A 315 -12.55 10.25 6.57
CA ASP A 315 -14.01 10.15 6.39
C ASP A 315 -14.50 8.69 6.38
N VAL A 316 -13.79 7.79 5.70
CA VAL A 316 -14.18 6.37 5.65
C VAL A 316 -13.89 5.69 6.98
N LEU A 317 -12.73 5.90 7.60
CA LEU A 317 -12.38 5.26 8.87
C LEU A 317 -13.30 5.73 10.01
N ALA A 318 -13.74 6.99 10.00
CA ALA A 318 -14.70 7.52 10.96
C ALA A 318 -16.03 6.74 10.96
N GLN A 319 -16.52 6.34 9.78
CA GLN A 319 -17.76 5.56 9.65
C GLN A 319 -17.68 4.16 10.25
N TYR A 320 -16.47 3.63 10.44
CA TYR A 320 -16.22 2.31 10.99
C TYR A 320 -15.52 2.35 12.36
N GLN A 321 -15.44 3.52 13.01
CA GLN A 321 -14.95 3.60 14.39
C GLN A 321 -15.81 2.71 15.30
N ALA A 322 -15.18 1.93 16.18
CA ALA A 322 -15.92 1.09 17.10
C ALA A 322 -16.71 1.92 18.12
N HIS A 323 -17.96 1.54 18.37
CA HIS A 323 -18.82 2.17 19.38
C HIS A 323 -19.12 1.26 20.57
N GLU A 324 -18.81 -0.03 20.44
CA GLU A 324 -19.06 -1.06 21.44
C GLU A 324 -17.81 -1.92 21.62
N ARG A 325 -17.79 -2.68 22.72
CA ARG A 325 -16.76 -3.67 22.95
C ARG A 325 -17.16 -5.00 22.31
N ASP A 326 -16.22 -5.60 21.56
CA ASP A 326 -16.37 -6.92 20.97
C ASP A 326 -15.02 -7.63 21.00
N ASP A 327 -14.86 -8.59 21.91
CA ASP A 327 -13.59 -9.29 22.13
C ASP A 327 -13.17 -10.11 20.91
N TYR A 328 -14.11 -10.66 20.12
CA TYR A 328 -13.76 -11.43 18.92
C TYR A 328 -13.18 -10.54 17.83
N ARG A 329 -13.67 -9.30 17.70
CA ARG A 329 -13.15 -8.31 16.75
C ARG A 329 -12.03 -7.43 17.32
N ASP A 330 -11.62 -7.65 18.56
CA ASP A 330 -10.73 -6.76 19.32
C ASP A 330 -11.22 -5.30 19.42
N ALA A 331 -12.54 -5.09 19.29
CA ALA A 331 -13.16 -3.77 19.24
C ALA A 331 -13.33 -3.17 20.64
N GLU A 332 -13.08 -1.86 20.74
CA GLU A 332 -13.34 -1.03 21.91
C GLU A 332 -13.91 0.33 21.47
N PRO A 333 -14.81 0.94 22.24
CA PRO A 333 -15.34 2.27 21.90
C PRO A 333 -14.24 3.30 21.65
N GLY A 334 -14.30 3.95 20.48
CA GLY A 334 -13.35 4.94 20.01
C GLY A 334 -12.20 4.40 19.15
N LYS A 335 -12.03 3.08 19.07
CA LYS A 335 -10.93 2.45 18.33
C LYS A 335 -11.16 2.49 16.81
N ILE A 336 -10.10 2.76 16.06
CA ILE A 336 -10.09 2.68 14.59
C ILE A 336 -9.75 1.26 14.13
N LEU A 337 -10.37 0.79 13.05
CA LEU A 337 -10.19 -0.58 12.57
C LEU A 337 -8.78 -0.88 12.06
N HIS A 338 -8.38 -2.14 12.16
CA HIS A 338 -7.22 -2.70 11.49
C HIS A 338 -7.52 -2.94 10.00
N GLU A 339 -8.49 -3.82 9.70
CA GLU A 339 -8.89 -4.10 8.31
C GLU A 339 -10.37 -4.54 8.21
N LEU A 340 -10.93 -4.38 7.00
CA LEU A 340 -12.29 -4.79 6.64
C LEU A 340 -12.28 -5.76 5.45
N ARG A 341 -12.99 -6.89 5.56
CA ARG A 341 -13.04 -7.95 4.54
C ARG A 341 -14.48 -8.30 4.11
N TYR A 342 -14.61 -8.79 2.88
CA TYR A 342 -15.89 -9.03 2.19
C TYR A 342 -16.09 -10.49 1.74
N GLY A 343 -15.11 -11.36 2.03
CA GLY A 343 -15.12 -12.78 1.67
C GLY A 343 -16.13 -13.60 2.48
N GLU A 344 -16.30 -14.86 2.08
CA GLU A 344 -17.23 -15.79 2.73
C GLU A 344 -16.94 -15.97 4.23
N LEU A 345 -15.66 -16.05 4.60
CA LEU A 345 -15.28 -16.26 6.00
C LEU A 345 -15.66 -15.05 6.87
N ALA A 346 -15.49 -13.84 6.34
CA ALA A 346 -15.90 -12.61 7.01
C ALA A 346 -17.43 -12.55 7.11
N HIS A 347 -18.16 -12.82 6.02
CA HIS A 347 -19.63 -12.84 6.01
C HIS A 347 -20.22 -13.72 7.12
N PHE A 348 -19.67 -14.92 7.32
CA PHE A 348 -20.09 -15.84 8.38
C PHE A 348 -19.44 -15.62 9.73
N ARG A 349 -18.63 -14.56 9.90
CA ARG A 349 -17.89 -14.25 11.13
C ARG A 349 -17.03 -15.41 11.63
N GLN A 350 -16.46 -16.18 10.69
CA GLN A 350 -15.46 -17.22 10.98
C GLN A 350 -14.07 -16.61 11.17
N ILE A 351 -13.88 -15.38 10.71
CA ILE A 351 -12.73 -14.53 10.97
C ILE A 351 -13.22 -13.18 11.50
N PRO A 352 -12.38 -12.42 12.24
CA PRO A 352 -12.83 -11.23 12.96
C PRO A 352 -12.99 -9.97 12.09
N HIS A 353 -12.68 -10.04 10.78
CA HIS A 353 -12.54 -8.92 9.85
C HIS A 353 -13.86 -8.25 9.41
N THR A 354 -14.80 -7.99 10.34
CA THR A 354 -16.14 -7.41 10.10
C THR A 354 -16.52 -6.15 10.91
N PRO A 355 -15.75 -5.05 10.86
CA PRO A 355 -14.30 -4.97 10.66
C PRO A 355 -13.53 -5.52 11.87
N TYR A 356 -12.24 -5.80 11.70
CA TYR A 356 -11.35 -6.21 12.80
C TYR A 356 -10.59 -5.00 13.35
N TYR A 357 -10.33 -4.95 14.65
CA TYR A 357 -9.74 -3.82 15.36
C TYR A 357 -8.43 -4.18 16.09
N GLY A 358 -7.72 -5.23 15.68
CA GLY A 358 -6.41 -5.59 16.24
C GLY A 358 -5.26 -4.71 15.78
N THR A 359 -5.40 -3.40 15.96
CA THR A 359 -4.38 -2.36 15.74
C THR A 359 -4.39 -1.44 16.95
N ALA A 360 -3.23 -1.21 17.55
CA ALA A 360 -3.08 -0.28 18.67
C ALA A 360 -2.72 1.12 18.20
N ASP A 361 -2.09 1.22 17.03
CA ASP A 361 -1.52 2.42 16.46
C ASP A 361 -2.44 3.19 15.51
N ALA A 362 -3.43 2.56 14.88
CA ALA A 362 -4.35 3.28 13.96
C ALA A 362 -5.14 4.39 14.67
N THR A 363 -5.54 4.20 15.93
CA THR A 363 -6.32 5.19 16.70
C THR A 363 -5.54 6.50 16.94
N PRO A 364 -4.30 6.49 17.47
CA PRO A 364 -3.51 7.71 17.54
C PRO A 364 -3.09 8.24 16.16
N LEU A 365 -2.76 7.36 15.20
CA LEU A 365 -2.40 7.79 13.85
C LEU A 365 -3.54 8.52 13.12
N TYR A 366 -4.81 8.19 13.43
CA TYR A 366 -5.97 8.93 12.92
C TYR A 366 -5.92 10.41 13.34
N LEU A 367 -5.55 10.70 14.59
CA LEU A 367 -5.43 12.06 15.11
C LEU A 367 -4.25 12.80 14.46
N VAL A 368 -3.13 12.12 14.26
CA VAL A 368 -1.95 12.64 13.55
C VAL A 368 -2.30 13.00 12.10
N ALA A 369 -3.00 12.10 11.40
CA ALA A 369 -3.44 12.32 10.02
C ALA A 369 -4.49 13.44 9.89
N LEU A 370 -5.42 13.57 10.85
CA LEU A 370 -6.40 14.65 10.88
C LEU A 370 -5.73 16.02 10.94
N HIS A 371 -4.75 16.19 11.84
CA HIS A 371 -3.98 17.41 11.95
C HIS A 371 -3.15 17.69 10.69
N ALA A 372 -2.45 16.68 10.17
CA ALA A 372 -1.64 16.85 8.97
C ALA A 372 -2.49 17.24 7.75
N ALA A 373 -3.69 16.64 7.59
CA ALA A 373 -4.63 17.00 6.55
C ALA A 373 -5.12 18.44 6.70
N TRP A 374 -5.48 18.87 7.91
CA TRP A 374 -5.87 20.25 8.20
C TRP A 374 -4.74 21.26 7.93
N ARG A 375 -3.50 20.95 8.34
CA ARG A 375 -2.33 21.80 8.05
C ARG A 375 -2.03 21.90 6.56
N ALA A 376 -2.27 20.85 5.77
CA ALA A 376 -2.06 20.89 4.32
C ALA A 376 -3.17 21.63 3.55
N THR A 377 -4.42 21.49 3.99
CA THR A 377 -5.62 21.92 3.24
C THR A 377 -6.19 23.24 3.76
N GLY A 378 -6.05 23.52 5.06
CA GLY A 378 -6.71 24.62 5.76
C GLY A 378 -8.22 24.40 5.92
N ASP A 379 -8.73 23.19 5.68
CA ASP A 379 -10.15 22.90 5.73
C ASP A 379 -10.66 22.81 7.18
N ALA A 380 -11.30 23.88 7.65
CA ALA A 380 -11.92 23.91 8.98
C ALA A 380 -13.16 23.01 9.05
N ASP A 381 -13.90 22.85 7.95
CA ASP A 381 -15.10 22.01 7.89
C ASP A 381 -14.74 20.52 8.07
N LEU A 382 -13.53 20.12 7.62
CA LEU A 382 -12.96 18.79 7.90
C LEU A 382 -12.83 18.55 9.40
N ILE A 383 -12.26 19.51 10.14
CA ILE A 383 -12.10 19.40 11.60
C ILE A 383 -13.47 19.35 12.27
N GLU A 384 -14.37 20.27 11.97
CA GLU A 384 -15.70 20.30 12.59
C GLU A 384 -16.46 18.98 12.38
N ARG A 385 -16.40 18.43 11.17
CA ARG A 385 -17.06 17.17 10.82
C ARG A 385 -16.47 15.97 11.56
N LEU A 386 -15.16 15.92 11.73
CA LEU A 386 -14.45 14.74 12.27
C LEU A 386 -14.07 14.87 13.75
N LEU A 387 -14.31 16.02 14.38
CA LEU A 387 -14.03 16.25 15.79
C LEU A 387 -14.73 15.22 16.71
N PRO A 388 -15.98 14.79 16.48
CA PRO A 388 -16.60 13.75 17.31
C PRO A 388 -15.82 12.43 17.29
N THR A 389 -15.35 12.01 16.12
CA THR A 389 -14.50 10.82 15.97
C THR A 389 -13.16 11.01 16.68
N ALA A 390 -12.56 12.20 16.55
CA ALA A 390 -11.29 12.53 17.20
C ALA A 390 -11.40 12.53 18.74
N GLU A 391 -12.47 13.07 19.30
CA GLU A 391 -12.74 13.00 20.75
C GLU A 391 -12.90 11.55 21.21
N ALA A 392 -13.59 10.70 20.44
CA ALA A 392 -13.72 9.29 20.75
C ALA A 392 -12.35 8.54 20.69
N CYS A 393 -11.46 8.91 19.75
CA CYS A 393 -10.09 8.39 19.73
C CYS A 393 -9.30 8.82 20.99
N LEU A 394 -9.41 10.08 21.40
CA LEU A 394 -8.76 10.59 22.62
C LEU A 394 -9.30 9.88 23.87
N ASP A 395 -10.61 9.65 23.93
CA ASP A 395 -11.25 8.87 24.98
C ASP A 395 -10.79 7.42 25.00
N TRP A 396 -10.55 6.80 23.84
CA TRP A 396 -10.01 5.45 23.75
C TRP A 396 -8.58 5.38 24.31
N ILE A 397 -7.71 6.33 23.92
CA ILE A 397 -6.33 6.44 24.43
C ILE A 397 -6.33 6.48 25.97
N ASP A 398 -7.24 7.26 26.56
CA ASP A 398 -7.34 7.44 28.02
C ASP A 398 -7.93 6.25 28.77
N LYS A 399 -8.89 5.52 28.17
CA LYS A 399 -9.70 4.51 28.88
C LYS A 399 -9.30 3.07 28.58
N TYR A 400 -8.82 2.81 27.37
CA TYR A 400 -8.57 1.46 26.86
C TYR A 400 -7.14 1.26 26.41
N GLY A 401 -6.49 2.32 25.91
CA GLY A 401 -5.08 2.30 25.53
C GLY A 401 -4.15 2.16 26.74
N ASP A 402 -4.43 2.89 27.82
CA ASP A 402 -3.76 2.72 29.12
C ASP A 402 -4.50 1.70 29.99
N ARG A 403 -4.09 0.44 29.90
CA ARG A 403 -4.87 -0.70 30.44
C ARG A 403 -4.76 -0.82 31.95
N ASP A 404 -3.65 -0.41 32.53
CA ASP A 404 -3.38 -0.49 33.97
C ASP A 404 -3.28 0.88 34.67
N GLY A 405 -3.43 1.97 33.92
CA GLY A 405 -3.49 3.33 34.46
C GLY A 405 -2.11 3.90 34.81
N ASP A 406 -1.03 3.32 34.29
CA ASP A 406 0.33 3.76 34.56
C ASP A 406 0.80 4.91 33.64
N GLY A 407 -0.01 5.26 32.63
CA GLY A 407 0.27 6.31 31.66
C GLY A 407 0.85 5.81 30.35
N PHE A 408 1.14 4.52 30.19
CA PHE A 408 1.60 3.93 28.93
C PHE A 408 0.48 3.27 28.13
N GLN A 409 0.65 3.27 26.83
CA GLN A 409 -0.26 2.68 25.88
C GLN A 409 0.14 1.24 25.61
N GLU A 410 -0.82 0.34 25.72
CA GLU A 410 -0.59 -1.10 25.73
C GLU A 410 -1.60 -1.82 24.84
N TYR A 411 -1.19 -2.97 24.31
CA TYR A 411 -2.10 -3.85 23.62
C TYR A 411 -1.94 -5.31 24.04
N GLN A 412 -3.05 -6.03 23.87
CA GLN A 412 -3.11 -7.48 23.95
C GLN A 412 -4.37 -7.92 23.22
N THR A 413 -4.26 -8.94 22.35
CA THR A 413 -5.45 -9.51 21.72
C THR A 413 -6.36 -10.17 22.74
N ARG A 414 -7.65 -9.95 22.57
CA ARG A 414 -8.74 -10.64 23.25
C ARG A 414 -9.39 -11.68 22.33
N SER A 415 -9.13 -11.58 21.03
CA SER A 415 -9.67 -12.50 20.04
C SER A 415 -8.86 -13.78 20.02
N PRO A 416 -9.50 -14.97 20.06
CA PRO A 416 -8.81 -16.24 19.84
C PRO A 416 -8.29 -16.39 18.38
N ALA A 417 -8.70 -15.51 17.48
CA ALA A 417 -8.27 -15.45 16.08
C ALA A 417 -7.54 -14.13 15.75
N GLY A 418 -7.15 -13.37 16.78
CA GLY A 418 -6.49 -12.08 16.62
C GLY A 418 -4.98 -12.19 16.43
N TYR A 419 -4.36 -11.04 16.18
CA TYR A 419 -2.93 -10.90 16.03
C TYR A 419 -2.28 -10.70 17.39
N GLU A 420 -1.21 -11.46 17.64
CA GLU A 420 -0.41 -11.32 18.86
C GLU A 420 0.24 -9.94 18.96
N ASN A 421 0.67 -9.38 17.82
CA ASN A 421 1.24 -8.05 17.71
C ASN A 421 0.28 -7.11 17.00
N MET A 422 -0.03 -5.98 17.63
CA MET A 422 -0.97 -4.97 17.12
C MET A 422 -0.33 -3.62 16.80
N GLY A 423 0.99 -3.50 16.91
CA GLY A 423 1.75 -2.38 16.35
C GLY A 423 2.02 -2.59 14.86
N TRP A 424 2.74 -1.65 14.24
CA TRP A 424 3.08 -1.72 12.81
C TRP A 424 3.86 -2.99 12.45
N LYS A 425 4.66 -3.51 13.40
CA LYS A 425 5.24 -4.85 13.34
C LYS A 425 4.26 -5.90 13.86
N ASP A 426 3.29 -6.25 13.04
CA ASP A 426 2.18 -7.16 13.37
C ASP A 426 2.44 -8.67 13.17
N ALA A 427 3.58 -9.08 12.63
CA ALA A 427 3.95 -10.49 12.53
C ALA A 427 4.12 -11.11 13.91
N GLY A 428 3.65 -12.34 14.11
CA GLY A 428 3.67 -12.99 15.43
C GLY A 428 5.06 -13.19 16.05
N ASN A 429 6.13 -13.11 15.25
CA ASN A 429 7.51 -13.28 15.69
C ASN A 429 8.33 -11.97 15.77
N SER A 430 7.69 -10.81 15.61
CA SER A 430 8.40 -9.53 15.43
C SER A 430 8.89 -8.86 16.73
N ILE A 431 8.26 -9.17 17.87
CA ILE A 431 8.59 -8.57 19.18
C ILE A 431 9.24 -9.64 20.05
N VAL A 432 10.55 -9.53 20.22
CA VAL A 432 11.41 -10.51 20.88
C VAL A 432 12.26 -9.87 21.96
N TYR A 433 12.59 -10.62 23.01
CA TYR A 433 13.65 -10.31 23.97
C TYR A 433 15.04 -10.46 23.33
N PRO A 434 16.10 -9.90 23.94
CA PRO A 434 17.48 -10.00 23.43
C PRO A 434 18.00 -11.43 23.20
N ASP A 435 17.42 -12.42 23.88
CA ASP A 435 17.76 -13.84 23.71
C ASP A 435 16.98 -14.52 22.57
N GLY A 436 16.04 -13.82 21.92
CA GLY A 436 15.18 -14.31 20.86
C GLY A 436 13.84 -14.90 21.32
N ALA A 437 13.56 -14.96 22.62
CA ALA A 437 12.25 -15.38 23.12
C ALA A 437 11.16 -14.36 22.75
N LEU A 438 9.95 -14.82 22.44
CA LEU A 438 8.82 -13.94 22.18
C LEU A 438 8.40 -13.20 23.45
N VAL A 439 8.04 -11.93 23.31
CA VAL A 439 7.48 -11.15 24.41
C VAL A 439 5.99 -11.47 24.52
N ASP A 440 5.51 -11.81 25.71
CA ASP A 440 4.08 -12.03 25.96
C ASP A 440 3.34 -10.70 26.19
N GLY A 441 2.04 -10.67 25.87
CA GLY A 441 1.18 -9.51 26.14
C GLY A 441 0.80 -9.35 27.63
N PRO A 442 0.36 -8.14 28.06
CA PRO A 442 0.30 -6.91 27.28
C PRO A 442 1.68 -6.30 27.00
N LYS A 443 1.79 -5.56 25.89
CA LYS A 443 3.04 -4.93 25.43
C LYS A 443 2.87 -3.42 25.32
N ALA A 444 3.80 -2.64 25.88
CA ALA A 444 3.89 -1.20 25.67
C ALA A 444 5.03 -0.90 24.68
N LEU A 445 4.73 -0.82 23.37
CA LEU A 445 5.76 -0.54 22.35
C LEU A 445 6.20 0.93 22.38
N CYS A 446 7.48 1.18 22.09
CA CYS A 446 8.04 2.52 22.16
C CYS A 446 7.43 3.48 21.12
N GLU A 447 7.23 3.04 19.87
CA GLU A 447 6.64 3.89 18.84
C GLU A 447 5.18 4.22 19.12
N LEU A 448 4.44 3.33 19.79
CA LEU A 448 3.05 3.56 20.17
C LEU A 448 2.95 4.74 21.16
N GLN A 449 3.90 4.84 22.10
CA GLN A 449 3.97 5.98 23.02
C GLN A 449 4.27 7.26 22.24
N GLY A 450 5.20 7.19 21.28
CA GLY A 450 5.49 8.29 20.37
C GLY A 450 4.25 8.77 19.60
N TYR A 451 3.46 7.85 19.04
CA TYR A 451 2.25 8.21 18.30
C TYR A 451 1.20 8.90 19.18
N VAL A 452 1.00 8.45 20.41
CA VAL A 452 0.07 9.10 21.35
C VAL A 452 0.58 10.47 21.79
N TYR A 453 1.88 10.60 22.06
CA TYR A 453 2.52 11.88 22.34
C TYR A 453 2.29 12.89 21.19
N ASP A 454 2.56 12.50 19.95
CA ASP A 454 2.37 13.34 18.77
C ASP A 454 0.88 13.68 18.55
N ALA A 455 0.00 12.69 18.70
CA ALA A 455 -1.45 12.88 18.61
C ALA A 455 -1.96 13.94 19.60
N TRP A 456 -1.51 13.90 20.87
CA TRP A 456 -1.92 14.89 21.86
C TRP A 456 -1.41 16.29 21.54
N LEU A 457 -0.16 16.44 21.08
CA LEU A 457 0.37 17.75 20.68
C LEU A 457 -0.38 18.35 19.50
N ARG A 458 -0.62 17.54 18.46
CA ARG A 458 -1.34 17.93 17.26
C ARG A 458 -2.80 18.28 17.52
N MET A 459 -3.49 17.47 18.33
CA MET A 459 -4.84 17.80 18.76
C MET A 459 -4.88 19.05 19.63
N ALA A 460 -3.87 19.28 20.47
CA ALA A 460 -3.78 20.53 21.24
C ALA A 460 -3.69 21.76 20.34
N GLU A 461 -2.96 21.68 19.23
CA GLU A 461 -2.90 22.75 18.24
C GLU A 461 -4.25 22.98 17.55
N ILE A 462 -4.95 21.91 17.16
CA ILE A 462 -6.32 22.00 16.63
C ILE A 462 -7.22 22.71 17.66
N TYR A 463 -7.26 22.27 18.91
CA TYR A 463 -8.11 22.92 19.92
C TYR A 463 -7.73 24.39 20.15
N GLU A 464 -6.45 24.75 20.08
CA GLU A 464 -6.03 26.15 20.19
C GLU A 464 -6.52 26.99 19.00
N ALA A 465 -6.42 26.46 17.78
CA ALA A 465 -6.90 27.13 16.57
C ALA A 465 -8.43 27.34 16.55
N PHE A 466 -9.17 26.49 17.27
CA PHE A 466 -10.62 26.57 17.44
C PHE A 466 -11.01 27.09 18.85
N ASP A 467 -10.17 27.95 19.45
CA ASP A 467 -10.42 28.70 20.69
C ASP A 467 -10.72 27.86 21.96
N ASN A 468 -10.41 26.57 21.96
CA ASN A 468 -10.53 25.67 23.11
C ASN A 468 -9.21 25.49 23.88
N LYS A 469 -8.68 26.60 24.40
CA LYS A 469 -7.42 26.66 25.16
C LYS A 469 -7.35 25.71 26.36
N ARG A 470 -8.51 25.44 27.00
CA ARG A 470 -8.60 24.51 28.13
C ARG A 470 -8.25 23.09 27.70
N ARG A 471 -8.81 22.61 26.58
CA ARG A 471 -8.54 21.26 26.08
C ARG A 471 -7.12 21.16 25.52
N ALA A 472 -6.67 22.18 24.79
CA ALA A 472 -5.29 22.29 24.32
C ALA A 472 -4.28 22.16 25.48
N GLY A 473 -4.45 22.95 26.55
CA GLY A 473 -3.57 22.90 27.71
C GLY A 473 -3.62 21.55 28.46
N ALA A 474 -4.76 20.87 28.49
CA ALA A 474 -4.87 19.53 29.09
C ALA A 474 -4.07 18.48 28.32
N LEU A 475 -4.16 18.49 27.00
CA LEU A 475 -3.41 17.56 26.13
C LEU A 475 -1.91 17.84 26.18
N ARG A 476 -1.47 19.10 26.18
CA ARG A 476 -0.05 19.44 26.35
C ARG A 476 0.52 18.95 27.67
N ARG A 477 -0.24 19.03 28.77
CA ARG A 477 0.20 18.48 30.07
C ARG A 477 0.34 16.96 30.03
N LYS A 478 -0.59 16.25 29.38
CA LYS A 478 -0.47 14.79 29.18
C LYS A 478 0.75 14.44 28.35
N ALA A 479 0.97 15.14 27.24
CA ALA A 479 2.14 14.95 26.39
C ALA A 479 3.45 15.22 27.15
N ALA A 480 3.54 16.29 27.94
CA ALA A 480 4.71 16.56 28.77
C ALA A 480 4.96 15.46 29.81
N HIS A 481 3.92 14.96 30.47
CA HIS A 481 4.05 13.87 31.44
C HIS A 481 4.50 12.56 30.79
N LEU A 482 3.91 12.19 29.64
CA LEU A 482 4.33 11.01 28.89
C LEU A 482 5.76 11.15 28.36
N PHE A 483 6.16 12.35 27.93
CA PHE A 483 7.55 12.62 27.53
C PHE A 483 8.51 12.34 28.69
N GLU A 484 8.26 12.90 29.88
CA GLU A 484 9.10 12.65 31.07
C GLU A 484 9.18 11.16 31.40
N LYS A 485 8.01 10.50 31.54
CA LYS A 485 7.91 9.08 31.92
C LYS A 485 8.53 8.15 30.88
N PHE A 486 8.33 8.39 29.59
CA PHE A 486 8.95 7.62 28.51
C PHE A 486 10.48 7.72 28.56
N ASN A 487 10.99 8.95 28.74
CA ASN A 487 12.43 9.18 28.82
C ASN A 487 13.05 8.61 30.11
N GLU A 488 12.28 8.36 31.17
CA GLU A 488 12.72 7.65 32.37
C GLU A 488 12.68 6.12 32.18
N ASP A 489 11.53 5.59 31.78
CA ASP A 489 11.22 4.16 31.85
C ASP A 489 11.65 3.36 30.61
N PHE A 490 11.80 3.99 29.44
CA PHE A 490 12.25 3.31 28.22
C PHE A 490 13.75 3.49 27.96
N TRP A 491 14.38 4.54 28.50
CA TRP A 491 15.81 4.78 28.27
C TRP A 491 16.68 3.80 29.05
N ASP A 492 17.71 3.27 28.39
CA ASP A 492 18.72 2.44 29.02
C ASP A 492 20.10 3.09 28.92
N GLU A 493 20.65 3.49 30.06
CA GLU A 493 21.94 4.21 30.13
C GLU A 493 23.12 3.33 29.69
N GLU A 494 23.05 2.00 29.88
CA GLU A 494 24.14 1.09 29.52
C GLU A 494 24.28 0.95 28.00
N SER A 495 23.16 0.76 27.29
CA SER A 495 23.14 0.65 25.84
C SER A 495 23.15 2.00 25.12
N GLY A 496 22.78 3.09 25.80
CA GLY A 496 22.59 4.41 25.19
C GLY A 496 21.46 4.41 24.16
N PHE A 497 20.41 3.62 24.41
CA PHE A 497 19.29 3.42 23.49
C PHE A 497 17.97 3.22 24.25
N TYR A 498 16.84 3.29 23.53
CA TYR A 498 15.52 3.05 24.11
C TYR A 498 15.14 1.57 23.97
N ALA A 499 14.43 1.05 24.97
CA ALA A 499 13.78 -0.24 24.90
C ALA A 499 12.79 -0.28 23.71
N LEU A 500 12.69 -1.43 23.05
CA LEU A 500 11.67 -1.70 22.03
C LEU A 500 10.27 -1.63 22.65
N ALA A 501 10.14 -2.17 23.86
CA ALA A 501 8.89 -2.25 24.59
C ALA A 501 9.12 -2.31 26.10
N LEU A 502 8.06 -2.09 26.86
CA LEU A 502 7.91 -2.69 28.18
C LEU A 502 7.00 -3.93 28.07
N ASP A 503 7.39 -5.02 28.73
CA ASP A 503 6.56 -6.23 28.84
C ASP A 503 5.43 -6.07 29.87
N GLY A 504 4.59 -7.11 30.03
CA GLY A 504 3.46 -7.08 30.97
C GLY A 504 3.86 -6.96 32.45
N ALA A 505 5.14 -7.12 32.79
CA ALA A 505 5.70 -6.85 34.12
C ALA A 505 6.46 -5.51 34.19
N LYS A 506 6.28 -4.66 33.16
CA LYS A 506 6.93 -3.36 32.95
C LYS A 506 8.45 -3.44 32.90
N LYS A 507 9.01 -4.59 32.48
CA LYS A 507 10.44 -4.73 32.27
C LYS A 507 10.81 -4.28 30.86
N LYS A 508 11.96 -3.61 30.75
CA LYS A 508 12.52 -3.16 29.47
C LYS A 508 12.86 -4.36 28.57
N VAL A 509 12.30 -4.36 27.37
CA VAL A 509 12.70 -5.24 26.26
C VAL A 509 13.81 -4.52 25.47
N LEU A 510 15.07 -4.78 25.82
CA LEU A 510 16.25 -4.09 25.28
C LEU A 510 16.71 -4.59 23.89
N THR A 511 15.75 -4.97 23.06
CA THR A 511 16.01 -5.43 21.68
C THR A 511 16.22 -4.24 20.76
N VAL A 512 17.32 -4.23 20.01
CA VAL A 512 17.59 -3.14 19.07
C VAL A 512 16.84 -3.38 17.76
N ALA A 513 15.87 -2.50 17.49
CA ALA A 513 14.99 -2.55 16.35
C ALA A 513 14.72 -1.14 15.79
N SER A 514 14.19 -1.08 14.56
CA SER A 514 13.90 0.17 13.87
C SER A 514 12.82 1.05 14.53
N ASN A 515 11.95 0.46 15.36
CA ASN A 515 10.83 1.12 16.04
C ASN A 515 11.22 2.42 16.76
N VAL A 516 12.39 2.45 17.41
CA VAL A 516 12.89 3.65 18.10
C VAL A 516 13.09 4.83 17.14
N GLY A 517 13.34 4.58 15.86
CA GLY A 517 13.42 5.64 14.85
C GLY A 517 12.07 6.34 14.60
N HIS A 518 10.93 5.68 14.84
CA HIS A 518 9.62 6.34 14.83
C HIS A 518 9.44 7.26 16.05
N CYS A 519 10.14 7.00 17.16
CA CYS A 519 10.17 7.91 18.30
C CYS A 519 10.86 9.24 17.94
N LEU A 520 11.87 9.22 17.04
CA LEU A 520 12.43 10.46 16.46
C LEU A 520 11.39 11.20 15.59
N TRP A 521 10.57 10.47 14.83
CA TRP A 521 9.53 11.11 14.02
C TRP A 521 8.47 11.82 14.89
N SER A 522 7.98 11.13 15.92
CA SER A 522 7.00 11.70 16.86
C SER A 522 7.53 12.88 17.69
N GLY A 523 8.85 12.97 17.89
CA GLY A 523 9.46 14.00 18.73
C GLY A 523 9.48 13.67 20.23
N ILE A 524 9.23 12.42 20.63
CA ILE A 524 9.20 12.01 22.05
C ILE A 524 10.60 11.79 22.66
N ILE A 525 11.64 11.64 21.82
CA ILE A 525 13.02 11.42 22.27
C ILE A 525 13.58 12.71 22.89
N ALA A 526 14.20 12.63 24.07
CA ALA A 526 14.90 13.79 24.64
C ALA A 526 16.00 14.31 23.68
N PRO A 527 16.05 15.63 23.38
CA PRO A 527 17.01 16.20 22.42
C PRO A 527 18.47 15.80 22.66
N GLU A 528 18.90 15.75 23.91
CA GLU A 528 20.24 15.37 24.33
C GLU A 528 20.61 13.90 24.05
N ARG A 529 19.61 13.03 23.84
CA ARG A 529 19.80 11.60 23.52
C ARG A 529 19.66 11.29 22.04
N ALA A 530 19.13 12.22 21.24
CA ALA A 530 18.86 12.00 19.82
C ALA A 530 20.11 11.61 19.02
N ASP A 531 21.26 12.23 19.30
CA ASP A 531 22.55 11.89 18.66
C ASP A 531 22.95 10.42 18.92
N GLN A 532 22.74 9.91 20.13
CA GLN A 532 23.05 8.51 20.47
C GLN A 532 22.13 7.55 19.73
N VAL A 533 20.83 7.85 19.69
CA VAL A 533 19.82 7.07 18.97
C VAL A 533 20.13 7.00 17.48
N VAL A 534 20.40 8.15 16.86
CA VAL A 534 20.75 8.24 15.44
C VAL A 534 22.03 7.44 15.17
N LYS A 535 23.10 7.66 15.94
CA LYS A 535 24.34 6.89 15.80
C LYS A 535 24.12 5.38 15.95
N ARG A 536 23.23 4.95 16.83
CA ARG A 536 22.91 3.53 17.02
C ARG A 536 22.20 2.93 15.81
N LEU A 537 21.22 3.63 15.24
CA LEU A 537 20.50 3.20 14.02
C LEU A 537 21.40 3.21 12.77
N MET A 538 22.42 4.08 12.74
CA MET A 538 23.38 4.19 11.64
C MET A 538 24.53 3.16 11.71
N ARG A 539 24.60 2.32 12.76
CA ARG A 539 25.59 1.24 12.83
C ARG A 539 25.32 0.17 11.78
N LYS A 540 26.37 -0.53 11.35
CA LYS A 540 26.34 -1.52 10.27
C LYS A 540 25.35 -2.67 10.50
N ASP A 541 25.12 -3.06 11.76
CA ASP A 541 24.15 -4.10 12.12
C ASP A 541 22.69 -3.67 11.87
N MET A 542 22.42 -2.36 11.86
CA MET A 542 21.11 -1.78 11.53
C MET A 542 21.08 -1.24 10.09
N LEU A 543 21.97 -0.31 9.73
CA LEU A 543 22.08 0.28 8.41
C LEU A 543 22.80 -0.67 7.44
N SER A 544 22.01 -1.28 6.56
CA SER A 544 22.47 -2.34 5.65
C SER A 544 23.23 -1.84 4.43
N GLY A 545 23.19 -0.54 4.11
CA GLY A 545 23.58 -0.03 2.79
C GLY A 545 22.45 -0.04 1.77
N TRP A 546 21.32 -0.65 2.12
CA TRP A 546 20.04 -0.62 1.41
C TRP A 546 18.90 -0.03 2.27
N GLY A 547 19.21 0.54 3.44
CA GLY A 547 18.26 1.01 4.45
C GLY A 547 18.50 0.36 5.82
N ILE A 548 17.82 0.89 6.83
CA ILE A 548 17.79 0.40 8.20
C ILE A 548 16.91 -0.86 8.26
N ARG A 549 17.45 -1.93 8.84
CA ARG A 549 16.76 -3.19 9.08
C ARG A 549 15.73 -3.06 10.18
N THR A 550 14.70 -3.89 10.12
CA THR A 550 13.70 -4.02 11.19
C THR A 550 14.29 -4.51 12.51
N LEU A 551 15.31 -5.36 12.46
CA LEU A 551 15.99 -5.93 13.63
C LEU A 551 17.50 -5.90 13.41
N SER A 552 18.27 -5.65 14.47
CA SER A 552 19.74 -5.69 14.41
C SER A 552 20.24 -7.03 13.89
N ALA A 553 21.20 -7.00 12.96
CA ALA A 553 21.82 -8.19 12.41
C ALA A 553 22.62 -9.01 13.45
N ASP A 554 22.93 -8.42 14.62
CA ASP A 554 23.60 -9.09 15.74
C ASP A 554 22.62 -9.86 16.64
N HIS A 555 21.31 -9.68 16.44
CA HIS A 555 20.28 -10.34 17.25
C HIS A 555 20.10 -11.81 16.86
N PRO A 556 19.92 -12.75 17.80
CA PRO A 556 19.78 -14.19 17.48
C PRO A 556 18.55 -14.51 16.63
N ALA A 557 17.48 -13.73 16.76
CA ALA A 557 16.27 -13.87 15.93
C ALA A 557 16.38 -13.18 14.54
N PHE A 558 17.53 -12.56 14.22
CA PHE A 558 17.70 -11.90 12.94
C PHE A 558 17.62 -12.90 11.78
N ASN A 559 16.73 -12.61 10.84
CA ASN A 559 16.67 -13.31 9.56
C ASN A 559 16.52 -12.29 8.44
N PRO A 560 17.53 -12.13 7.56
CA PRO A 560 17.47 -11.13 6.49
C PRO A 560 16.40 -11.42 5.44
N TYR A 561 15.79 -12.60 5.45
CA TYR A 561 14.74 -13.02 4.51
C TYR A 561 13.34 -13.04 5.13
N ASP A 562 13.21 -12.73 6.41
CA ASP A 562 11.94 -12.78 7.12
C ASP A 562 11.28 -11.39 7.24
N TYR A 563 9.97 -11.39 7.43
CA TYR A 563 9.11 -10.22 7.23
C TYR A 563 9.49 -9.03 8.12
N GLN A 564 9.48 -9.18 9.44
CA GLN A 564 9.72 -8.08 10.40
C GLN A 564 10.85 -8.36 11.40
N THR A 565 11.64 -9.42 11.15
CA THR A 565 12.79 -9.83 11.99
C THR A 565 14.12 -9.65 11.25
N GLY A 566 14.17 -8.80 10.22
CA GLY A 566 15.43 -8.48 9.55
C GLY A 566 15.32 -7.78 8.21
N ALA A 567 14.18 -7.82 7.52
CA ALA A 567 13.98 -7.10 6.28
C ALA A 567 14.10 -5.57 6.44
N VAL A 568 14.31 -4.89 5.31
CA VAL A 568 14.24 -3.44 5.17
C VAL A 568 12.87 -3.05 4.62
N TRP A 569 12.20 -2.14 5.34
CA TRP A 569 10.89 -1.61 4.98
C TRP A 569 11.02 -0.15 4.54
N PRO A 570 10.64 0.20 3.30
CA PRO A 570 10.74 1.57 2.81
C PRO A 570 9.97 2.59 3.65
N HIS A 571 8.75 2.26 4.09
CA HIS A 571 7.93 3.20 4.87
C HIS A 571 8.55 3.51 6.24
N ASP A 572 9.00 2.49 6.96
CA ASP A 572 9.71 2.60 8.25
C ASP A 572 10.90 3.56 8.10
N ASN A 573 11.76 3.28 7.13
CA ASN A 573 12.93 4.11 6.84
C ASN A 573 12.58 5.56 6.45
N SER A 574 11.47 5.78 5.76
CA SER A 574 11.01 7.15 5.41
C SER A 574 10.58 7.95 6.65
N LEU A 575 9.93 7.31 7.63
CA LEU A 575 9.57 7.93 8.90
C LEU A 575 10.83 8.19 9.74
N ILE A 576 11.76 7.24 9.79
CA ILE A 576 13.05 7.43 10.46
C ILE A 576 13.82 8.61 9.88
N ALA A 577 13.92 8.72 8.55
CA ALA A 577 14.62 9.81 7.89
C ALA A 577 13.99 11.17 8.20
N LEU A 578 12.65 11.27 8.22
CA LEU A 578 11.96 12.48 8.64
C LEU A 578 12.21 12.80 10.13
N GLY A 579 12.24 11.79 10.99
CA GLY A 579 12.62 11.94 12.40
C GLY A 579 14.06 12.43 12.58
N MET A 580 15.02 11.88 11.84
CA MET A 580 16.41 12.36 11.82
C MET A 580 16.48 13.83 11.42
N LYS A 581 15.75 14.24 10.36
CA LYS A 581 15.66 15.64 9.95
C LYS A 581 15.09 16.52 11.08
N ARG A 582 14.04 16.06 11.77
CA ARG A 582 13.40 16.77 12.89
C ARG A 582 14.32 17.00 14.08
N TYR A 583 15.35 16.17 14.26
CA TYR A 583 16.35 16.35 15.32
C TYR A 583 17.65 16.99 14.85
N GLY A 584 17.70 17.53 13.62
CA GLY A 584 18.89 18.21 13.11
C GLY A 584 19.97 17.28 12.54
N PHE A 585 19.61 16.09 12.07
CA PHE A 585 20.49 15.11 11.43
C PHE A 585 20.20 14.97 9.92
N PRO A 586 20.36 16.05 9.12
CA PRO A 586 20.00 16.02 7.70
C PRO A 586 20.93 15.14 6.86
N ARG A 587 22.17 14.88 7.31
CA ARG A 587 23.12 14.04 6.58
C ARG A 587 22.73 12.57 6.66
N GLU A 588 22.31 12.14 7.83
CA GLU A 588 21.83 10.80 8.12
C GLU A 588 20.50 10.55 7.40
N ALA A 589 19.58 11.51 7.46
CA ALA A 589 18.33 11.48 6.68
C ALA A 589 18.62 11.35 5.16
N ALA A 590 19.57 12.13 4.64
CA ALA A 590 19.96 12.07 3.23
C ALA A 590 20.67 10.76 2.85
N LEU A 591 21.38 10.12 3.78
CA LEU A 591 21.98 8.81 3.56
C LEU A 591 20.91 7.72 3.47
N VAL A 592 19.93 7.70 4.39
CA VAL A 592 18.79 6.77 4.30
C VAL A 592 18.02 6.96 2.98
N ALA A 593 17.76 8.22 2.59
CA ALA A 593 17.14 8.54 1.31
C ALA A 593 17.96 8.04 0.11
N ARG A 594 19.29 8.12 0.18
CA ARG A 594 20.19 7.59 -0.85
C ARG A 594 20.14 6.08 -0.95
N GLU A 595 20.12 5.39 0.18
CA GLU A 595 20.09 3.92 0.21
C GLU A 595 18.76 3.38 -0.36
N LEU A 596 17.62 3.98 -0.02
CA LEU A 596 16.33 3.58 -0.58
C LEU A 596 16.19 3.91 -2.07
N SER A 597 16.57 5.12 -2.50
CA SER A 597 16.53 5.49 -3.92
C SER A 597 17.52 4.66 -4.76
N GLY A 598 18.68 4.33 -4.18
CA GLY A 598 19.63 3.38 -4.76
C GLY A 598 19.06 1.97 -4.86
N ALA A 599 18.41 1.45 -3.81
CA ALA A 599 17.76 0.14 -3.85
C ALA A 599 16.66 0.10 -4.94
N ALA A 600 15.83 1.13 -5.00
CA ALA A 600 14.81 1.28 -6.03
C ALA A 600 15.39 1.19 -7.44
N SER A 601 16.57 1.77 -7.70
CA SER A 601 17.18 1.74 -9.03
C SER A 601 17.56 0.33 -9.51
N HIS A 602 17.58 -0.67 -8.63
CA HIS A 602 17.72 -2.08 -8.98
C HIS A 602 16.39 -2.78 -9.26
N PHE A 603 15.29 -2.35 -8.65
CA PHE A 603 13.99 -2.95 -8.93
C PHE A 603 13.44 -2.54 -10.30
N LEU A 604 12.63 -3.42 -10.90
CA LEU A 604 11.92 -3.14 -12.13
C LEU A 604 11.08 -1.85 -11.96
N LEU A 605 11.04 -1.00 -12.98
CA LEU A 605 10.36 0.31 -12.98
C LEU A 605 10.84 1.32 -11.92
N ASN A 606 11.95 1.07 -11.21
CA ASN A 606 12.36 1.86 -10.05
C ASN A 606 11.31 1.82 -8.91
N GLN A 607 10.55 0.74 -8.83
CA GLN A 607 9.47 0.52 -7.89
C GLN A 607 9.99 -0.10 -6.59
N LEU A 608 9.79 0.57 -5.46
CA LEU A 608 10.08 -0.03 -4.16
C LEU A 608 9.01 -1.09 -3.84
N PRO A 609 9.39 -2.34 -3.53
CA PRO A 609 8.44 -3.31 -3.01
C PRO A 609 8.05 -2.95 -1.57
N GLU A 610 6.98 -3.57 -1.08
CA GLU A 610 6.56 -3.49 0.34
C GLU A 610 7.73 -3.62 1.33
N LEU A 611 8.61 -4.60 1.07
CA LEU A 611 9.83 -4.86 1.81
C LEU A 611 10.83 -5.62 0.92
N TYR A 612 12.10 -5.62 1.33
CA TYR A 612 13.15 -6.45 0.73
C TYR A 612 14.16 -6.92 1.78
N GLY A 613 14.97 -7.90 1.42
CA GLY A 613 15.85 -8.59 2.35
C GLY A 613 16.90 -7.68 2.98
N GLY A 614 17.19 -7.93 4.27
CA GLY A 614 18.12 -7.15 5.09
C GLY A 614 19.58 -7.55 4.96
N LEU A 615 20.02 -8.06 3.82
CA LEU A 615 21.43 -8.41 3.63
C LEU A 615 22.28 -7.13 3.59
N GLN A 616 23.50 -7.23 4.11
CA GLN A 616 24.46 -6.14 3.97
C GLN A 616 24.78 -5.90 2.49
N ARG A 617 24.83 -4.64 2.08
CA ARG A 617 25.30 -4.25 0.75
C ARG A 617 26.77 -4.60 0.58
N GLU A 618 27.05 -5.28 -0.52
CA GLU A 618 28.39 -5.54 -1.05
C GLU A 618 28.67 -4.65 -2.28
N GLU A 619 29.93 -4.53 -2.70
CA GLU A 619 30.34 -3.57 -3.74
C GLU A 619 29.68 -3.84 -5.11
N ASP A 620 29.54 -5.12 -5.46
CA ASP A 620 28.86 -5.63 -6.66
C ASP A 620 27.45 -6.18 -6.38
N GLY A 621 26.93 -5.94 -5.18
CA GLY A 621 25.64 -6.43 -4.72
C GLY A 621 24.42 -5.65 -5.24
N PHE A 622 23.25 -6.27 -5.09
CA PHE A 622 21.93 -5.68 -5.36
C PHE A 622 20.97 -6.06 -4.22
N PRO A 623 19.90 -5.29 -3.97
CA PRO A 623 18.93 -5.62 -2.93
C PRO A 623 18.26 -6.96 -3.25
N ILE A 624 18.15 -7.83 -2.24
CA ILE A 624 17.54 -9.14 -2.41
C ILE A 624 16.04 -9.05 -2.17
N GLN A 625 15.28 -9.62 -3.07
CA GLN A 625 13.83 -9.57 -3.01
C GLN A 625 13.25 -10.41 -1.86
N TYR A 626 12.25 -9.88 -1.15
CA TYR A 626 11.42 -10.68 -0.24
C TYR A 626 10.34 -11.44 -1.01
N LEU A 627 10.18 -12.74 -0.73
CA LEU A 627 9.19 -13.58 -1.39
C LEU A 627 7.79 -13.29 -0.83
N GLY A 628 6.88 -12.83 -1.70
CA GLY A 628 5.51 -12.50 -1.31
C GLY A 628 5.28 -11.02 -0.96
N ALA A 629 6.29 -10.17 -1.13
CA ALA A 629 6.11 -8.71 -1.03
C ALA A 629 5.04 -8.23 -2.01
N ASN A 630 4.17 -7.35 -1.56
CA ASN A 630 3.21 -6.68 -2.44
C ASN A 630 3.93 -5.66 -3.34
N VAL A 631 3.56 -5.66 -4.61
CA VAL A 631 4.08 -4.74 -5.63
C VAL A 631 2.97 -4.42 -6.64
N PRO A 632 2.41 -3.20 -6.64
CA PRO A 632 2.70 -2.08 -5.71
C PRO A 632 2.14 -2.29 -4.30
N GLN A 633 2.65 -1.49 -3.36
CA GLN A 633 2.15 -1.35 -1.99
C GLN A 633 2.14 0.14 -1.61
N ALA A 634 1.08 0.62 -0.96
CA ALA A 634 0.82 2.06 -0.77
C ALA A 634 1.87 2.80 0.09
N TRP A 635 2.26 2.26 1.25
CA TRP A 635 3.28 2.92 2.08
C TRP A 635 4.70 2.83 1.50
N ALA A 636 4.95 1.88 0.60
CA ALA A 636 6.20 1.79 -0.16
C ALA A 636 6.18 2.83 -1.30
N ALA A 637 5.06 2.95 -2.00
CA ALA A 637 4.85 3.97 -3.03
C ALA A 637 4.89 5.40 -2.47
N GLY A 638 4.44 5.61 -1.21
CA GLY A 638 4.51 6.89 -0.52
C GLY A 638 5.91 7.30 -0.03
N THR A 639 6.83 6.35 0.07
CA THR A 639 8.20 6.57 0.59
C THR A 639 8.97 7.72 -0.08
N PRO A 640 9.10 7.80 -1.43
CA PRO A 640 9.82 8.91 -2.07
C PRO A 640 9.28 10.29 -1.72
N PHE A 641 7.98 10.42 -1.45
CA PHE A 641 7.35 11.68 -1.13
C PHE A 641 7.76 12.15 0.27
N LEU A 642 7.77 11.25 1.24
CA LEU A 642 8.19 11.56 2.60
C LEU A 642 9.71 11.78 2.70
N LEU A 643 10.51 11.05 1.91
CA LEU A 643 11.94 11.32 1.77
C LEU A 643 12.21 12.71 1.20
N LEU A 644 11.47 13.12 0.17
CA LEU A 644 11.55 14.47 -0.39
C LEU A 644 11.19 15.52 0.67
N GLN A 645 10.13 15.28 1.43
CA GLN A 645 9.74 16.14 2.54
C GLN A 645 10.85 16.27 3.59
N ALA A 646 11.51 15.16 3.95
CA ALA A 646 12.63 15.15 4.89
C ALA A 646 13.85 15.91 4.36
N LEU A 647 14.22 15.74 3.09
CA LEU A 647 15.37 16.43 2.48
C LEU A 647 15.16 17.96 2.41
N LEU A 648 13.92 18.39 2.14
CA LEU A 648 13.56 19.80 2.03
C LEU A 648 13.15 20.42 3.37
N GLY A 649 12.92 19.62 4.42
CA GLY A 649 12.30 20.08 5.67
C GLY A 649 10.94 20.76 5.43
N LEU A 650 10.19 20.27 4.43
CA LEU A 650 8.98 20.93 3.92
C LEU A 650 7.81 20.73 4.87
N GLN A 651 7.16 21.83 5.29
CA GLN A 651 5.96 21.81 6.13
C GLN A 651 4.91 22.76 5.58
N GLN A 652 3.68 22.28 5.43
CA GLN A 652 2.54 23.10 5.05
C GLN A 652 1.83 23.63 6.31
N ASP A 653 1.43 24.88 6.28
CA ASP A 653 0.56 25.52 7.28
C ASP A 653 -0.45 26.40 6.53
N ALA A 654 -1.40 25.73 5.88
CA ALA A 654 -2.48 26.37 5.15
C ALA A 654 -3.35 27.27 6.04
N PRO A 655 -3.66 26.93 7.31
CA PRO A 655 -4.34 27.85 8.23
C PRO A 655 -3.63 29.22 8.38
N ARG A 656 -2.29 29.24 8.36
CA ARG A 656 -1.52 30.50 8.39
C ARG A 656 -1.10 31.03 7.02
N GLY A 657 -1.42 30.30 5.94
CA GLY A 657 -0.97 30.61 4.59
C GLY A 657 0.55 30.55 4.43
N LYS A 658 1.22 29.61 5.11
CA LYS A 658 2.68 29.45 5.08
C LYS A 658 3.14 28.07 4.60
N ILE A 659 4.28 28.05 3.93
CA ILE A 659 5.09 26.87 3.65
C ILE A 659 6.45 27.12 4.29
N TYR A 660 6.84 26.26 5.22
CA TYR A 660 8.15 26.29 5.84
C TYR A 660 9.09 25.32 5.15
N VAL A 661 10.34 25.74 4.93
CA VAL A 661 11.39 24.91 4.33
C VAL A 661 12.67 24.99 5.15
N ASP A 662 13.36 23.86 5.26
CA ASP A 662 14.71 23.75 5.84
C ASP A 662 15.56 22.85 4.92
N PRO A 663 15.84 23.27 3.68
CA PRO A 663 16.37 22.36 2.69
C PRO A 663 17.85 22.07 2.93
N VAL A 664 18.22 20.79 2.88
CA VAL A 664 19.62 20.32 2.88
C VAL A 664 19.75 19.25 1.81
N LEU A 665 20.00 19.69 0.58
CA LEU A 665 20.19 18.79 -0.55
C LEU A 665 21.57 18.13 -0.49
N PRO A 666 21.69 16.81 -0.67
CA PRO A 666 22.97 16.10 -0.74
C PRO A 666 23.62 16.17 -2.13
N ASP A 667 24.92 15.81 -2.24
CA ASP A 667 25.67 15.89 -3.52
C ASP A 667 25.03 15.05 -4.64
N TRP A 668 24.38 13.94 -4.29
CA TRP A 668 23.70 13.08 -5.27
C TRP A 668 22.38 13.67 -5.76
N LEU A 669 21.81 14.68 -5.10
CA LEU A 669 20.59 15.40 -5.52
C LEU A 669 20.88 16.90 -5.56
N PRO A 670 21.66 17.39 -6.55
CA PRO A 670 22.17 18.75 -6.52
C PRO A 670 21.11 19.83 -6.76
N ASP A 671 20.00 19.46 -7.38
CA ASP A 671 18.87 20.33 -7.66
C ASP A 671 17.55 19.57 -7.62
N ILE A 672 16.47 20.26 -7.28
CA ILE A 672 15.11 19.77 -7.45
C ILE A 672 14.12 20.94 -7.56
N THR A 673 13.18 20.83 -8.48
CA THR A 673 12.08 21.78 -8.65
C THR A 673 10.78 21.08 -8.35
N LEU A 674 10.01 21.60 -7.39
CA LEU A 674 8.63 21.21 -7.13
C LEU A 674 7.72 21.98 -8.08
N ARG A 675 6.77 21.30 -8.72
CA ARG A 675 5.75 21.90 -9.60
C ARG A 675 4.37 21.56 -9.08
N ASP A 676 3.49 22.57 -9.01
CA ASP A 676 2.12 22.44 -8.49
C ASP A 676 2.02 21.99 -7.02
N LEU A 677 3.00 22.35 -6.17
CA LEU A 677 2.88 22.12 -4.72
C LEU A 677 1.68 22.90 -4.19
N ARG A 678 0.82 22.25 -3.41
CA ARG A 678 -0.39 22.88 -2.89
C ARG A 678 -0.20 23.48 -1.51
N LEU A 679 -0.94 24.54 -1.21
CA LEU A 679 -1.17 25.06 0.14
C LEU A 679 -2.62 25.51 0.19
N GLY A 680 -3.49 24.67 0.77
CA GLY A 680 -4.93 24.78 0.55
C GLY A 680 -5.27 24.82 -0.94
N ARG A 681 -5.83 25.95 -1.40
CA ARG A 681 -6.21 26.18 -2.81
C ARG A 681 -5.10 26.81 -3.66
N ALA A 682 -4.05 27.34 -3.04
CA ALA A 682 -2.94 27.97 -3.76
C ALA A 682 -1.97 26.91 -4.32
N ARG A 683 -1.24 27.27 -5.38
CA ARG A 683 -0.23 26.43 -6.02
C ARG A 683 1.11 27.15 -6.13
N PHE A 684 2.18 26.41 -5.86
CA PHE A 684 3.55 26.90 -5.83
C PHE A 684 4.44 26.06 -6.73
N ASP A 685 5.35 26.73 -7.42
CA ASP A 685 6.52 26.10 -8.01
C ASP A 685 7.75 26.63 -7.28
N ILE A 686 8.58 25.75 -6.75
CA ILE A 686 9.72 26.12 -5.92
C ILE A 686 10.95 25.35 -6.41
N HIS A 687 12.02 26.08 -6.74
CA HIS A 687 13.29 25.50 -7.15
C HIS A 687 14.26 25.52 -5.97
N PHE A 688 14.94 24.39 -5.75
CA PHE A 688 15.98 24.21 -4.75
C PHE A 688 17.26 23.76 -5.45
N TRP A 689 18.40 24.33 -5.07
CA TRP A 689 19.70 23.93 -5.61
C TRP A 689 20.80 24.08 -4.58
N ARG A 690 21.87 23.32 -4.78
CA ARG A 690 23.09 23.45 -3.98
C ARG A 690 23.93 24.62 -4.45
N ASP A 691 24.37 25.44 -3.51
CA ASP A 691 25.44 26.42 -3.69
C ASP A 691 26.56 26.13 -2.69
N GLY A 692 27.59 25.43 -3.17
CA GLY A 692 28.64 24.87 -2.31
C GLY A 692 28.09 23.86 -1.29
N LYS A 693 28.09 24.25 0.00
CA LYS A 693 27.58 23.46 1.12
C LYS A 693 26.16 23.85 1.55
N GLU A 694 25.66 24.97 1.04
CA GLU A 694 24.34 25.48 1.36
C GLU A 694 23.33 24.99 0.32
N THR A 695 22.06 24.99 0.70
CA THR A 695 20.95 24.78 -0.23
C THR A 695 20.10 26.04 -0.26
N LEU A 696 20.03 26.65 -1.43
CA LEU A 696 19.22 27.83 -1.70
C LEU A 696 17.87 27.40 -2.30
N PHE A 697 16.90 28.31 -2.27
CA PHE A 697 15.63 28.11 -2.94
C PHE A 697 15.08 29.43 -3.50
N GLU A 698 14.25 29.32 -4.52
CA GLU A 698 13.48 30.43 -5.08
C GLU A 698 12.06 29.98 -5.41
N VAL A 699 11.10 30.89 -5.27
CA VAL A 699 9.70 30.65 -5.64
C VAL A 699 9.49 31.11 -7.08
N LEU A 700 9.25 30.16 -7.98
CA LEU A 700 9.02 30.41 -9.40
C LEU A 700 7.58 30.79 -9.72
N LYS A 701 6.63 30.29 -8.91
CA LYS A 701 5.18 30.54 -9.04
C LYS A 701 4.54 30.50 -7.65
N GLY A 702 3.55 31.35 -7.42
CA GLY A 702 2.89 31.51 -6.12
C GLY A 702 3.41 32.75 -5.38
N ASP A 703 2.83 33.03 -4.21
CA ASP A 703 3.25 34.16 -3.37
C ASP A 703 4.57 33.84 -2.64
N ALA A 704 5.68 34.47 -3.04
CA ALA A 704 6.98 34.23 -2.42
C ALA A 704 6.98 34.53 -0.91
N ALA A 705 6.13 35.44 -0.41
CA ALA A 705 6.02 35.76 1.02
C ALA A 705 5.35 34.63 1.84
N ALA A 706 4.72 33.66 1.18
CA ALA A 706 4.17 32.48 1.84
C ALA A 706 5.25 31.42 2.12
N VAL A 707 6.41 31.47 1.46
CA VAL A 707 7.47 30.45 1.61
C VAL A 707 8.60 31.01 2.48
N GLU A 708 8.81 30.40 3.65
CA GLU A 708 9.76 30.87 4.64
C GLU A 708 10.77 29.80 5.02
N ARG A 709 12.02 30.20 5.25
CA ARG A 709 13.01 29.31 5.86
C ARG A 709 12.73 29.21 7.36
N ALA A 710 12.44 28.03 7.86
CA ALA A 710 12.31 27.77 9.29
C ALA A 710 12.91 26.40 9.62
N ALA A 711 13.79 26.35 10.61
CA ALA A 711 14.43 25.10 11.01
C ALA A 711 13.37 24.08 11.45
N LEU A 712 13.41 22.86 10.89
CA LEU A 712 12.58 21.75 11.38
C LEU A 712 13.09 21.26 12.75
N ALA A 713 14.38 21.48 13.04
CA ALA A 713 15.02 21.06 14.28
C ALA A 713 14.39 21.74 15.50
N THR A 714 13.93 20.93 16.47
CA THR A 714 13.52 21.46 17.78
C THR A 714 14.78 21.92 18.53
N PRO A 715 14.86 23.16 19.03
CA PRO A 715 16.08 23.66 19.70
C PRO A 715 16.40 22.85 20.97
N ALA A 716 17.68 22.55 21.17
CA ALA A 716 18.20 21.72 22.26
C ALA A 716 18.26 22.43 23.63
N SER A 717 17.42 23.44 23.90
CA SER A 717 17.51 24.23 25.14
C SER A 717 16.20 24.25 25.94
N ALA A 718 16.20 23.47 27.02
CA ALA A 718 15.67 23.76 28.35
C ALA A 718 14.24 24.35 28.48
N GLY A 719 13.30 23.51 28.94
CA GLY A 719 12.37 23.82 30.05
C GLY A 719 11.49 25.08 30.00
N GLY A 720 11.34 25.74 28.83
CA GLY A 720 10.62 27.00 28.69
C GLY A 720 9.65 26.93 27.54
N VAL A 721 8.38 27.19 27.86
CA VAL A 721 7.28 27.39 26.91
C VAL A 721 7.64 28.52 25.95
N ASP A 722 8.19 28.18 24.79
CA ASP A 722 8.17 29.00 23.56
C ASP A 722 8.43 28.07 22.37
N HIS A 723 7.37 27.39 21.94
CA HIS A 723 7.37 26.64 20.69
C HIS A 723 7.17 27.61 19.52
N VAL A 724 8.12 27.62 18.58
CA VAL A 724 7.80 27.87 17.17
C VAL A 724 6.71 26.87 16.77
N PRO A 725 5.66 27.24 16.00
CA PRO A 725 4.58 26.33 15.68
C PRO A 725 5.13 25.25 14.75
N THR A 726 5.38 24.08 15.33
CA THR A 726 5.70 22.84 14.61
C THR A 726 4.49 22.29 13.88
#